data_AF-A0A926W2E9-F1
#
_entry.id   AF-A0A926W2E9-F1
#
_cell.length_a   1.000
_cell.length_b   1.000
_cell.length_c   1.000
_cell.angle_alpha   90.00
_cell.angle_beta   90.00
_cell.angle_gamma   90.00
#
_symmetry.space_group_name_H-M   'P 1'
#
loop_
_entity.id
_entity.type
_entity.pdbx_description
1 polymer ?
#
loop_
_entity_poly.entity_id
_entity_poly.type
_entity_poly.pdbx_seq_one_letter_code
_entity_poly.pdbx_strand_id
1 'polypeptide(L)'
;MPDDLPASSNTALASVESDHWAAAAILTLVENNIVSRDWASQHGLDAPVARDELLRVLEWGQHSALTMLSDDDPAPAVETAMLTRAEGIALLIDRLRYLKPLVPEPVLDIYFEDGDEVPADLRAALAAATLSGLVVSYPNVRRLQPQAPLDWATAAALLCQGLGFAVVPPQYVTWYARLDTLDQSAAIPFWRLRGNAYLVRDIQTQLQQVRLYPRDRKPDGRFSLDTQTALLEFCQVLQLPSGQTYTLDASLAKRLQTVDVVDFSLRVAKNRDRIFREYLKQEAGFDAAHLAFLDRGIQKSPFEKLVEEYPGYLRLKPSAPKTVQTPTTKTSSPRPYPRSALRRAAHLFTPLAAHAATPSASPTRPTFCPVPQPYPDRGVLPSIEEARLKFLHADIQQACLCLGQFVNQQLTTTWLGRSALANGELWSATKVLPLLHLISQVHSKAIQADIDQLVIRSGGRSTEFSIHDLAVDMVNYEYDISSSNALAAMFKLFTTPQTLEKWLRSITGNTQLVFRGNYGEGPFIGRPVLWDQQRQQVLLAASGVRHGGPNALSTYDMTRLMTMLGWHPHLLASAQLPRAQWKSLESVVRALGRDSARYVDAAIERLGLRPVMQSPVIISKMGFGYSSQRRRTELVYSAFVQFFDARPQAIEANGVAPLRSFGLTLLAAKRLGDNDREATLLDARLAAEVTEILRRILLDDWA
;
A
#
# COMPACT_ATOMS: atom_id res chain seq x y z
N MET A 1 24.06 73.71 -34.25
CA MET A 1 24.14 73.96 -35.69
C MET A 1 25.58 73.96 -36.19
N PRO A 2 25.99 72.99 -37.02
CA PRO A 2 25.22 71.82 -37.48
C PRO A 2 25.60 70.59 -36.64
N ASP A 3 24.70 69.87 -35.96
CA ASP A 3 23.38 69.29 -36.26
C ASP A 3 23.45 67.84 -36.76
N ASP A 4 22.68 67.02 -36.05
CA ASP A 4 21.99 65.80 -36.49
C ASP A 4 22.80 64.54 -36.77
N LEU A 5 23.21 63.87 -35.68
CA LEU A 5 23.08 62.42 -35.61
C LEU A 5 21.70 62.11 -35.02
N PRO A 6 20.79 61.43 -35.75
CA PRO A 6 19.44 61.19 -35.27
C PRO A 6 19.47 60.23 -34.08
N ALA A 7 18.98 60.73 -32.95
CA ALA A 7 18.43 59.90 -31.88
C ALA A 7 17.13 59.24 -32.40
N SER A 8 17.27 58.14 -33.14
CA SER A 8 16.13 57.33 -33.62
C SER A 8 16.29 55.86 -33.24
N SER A 9 16.72 55.58 -32.01
CA SER A 9 16.90 54.21 -31.51
C SER A 9 15.85 53.75 -30.51
N ASN A 10 14.70 54.43 -30.34
CA ASN A 10 13.72 54.02 -29.31
C ASN A 10 12.22 54.15 -29.63
N THR A 11 11.81 54.53 -30.85
CA THR A 11 10.39 54.75 -31.16
C THR A 11 9.64 53.52 -31.70
N ALA A 12 10.31 52.59 -32.38
CA ALA A 12 9.65 51.40 -32.95
C ALA A 12 9.25 50.35 -31.89
N LEU A 13 9.85 50.42 -30.70
CA LEU A 13 9.61 49.51 -29.58
C LEU A 13 8.45 49.95 -28.66
N ALA A 14 7.96 51.19 -28.82
CA ALA A 14 6.96 51.79 -27.92
C ALA A 14 5.53 51.25 -28.11
N SER A 15 5.26 50.51 -29.18
CA SER A 15 3.92 49.96 -29.48
C SER A 15 3.66 48.56 -28.93
N VAL A 16 4.69 47.86 -28.44
CA VAL A 16 4.53 46.58 -27.75
C VAL A 16 4.44 46.89 -26.27
N GLU A 17 3.27 46.69 -25.66
CA GLU A 17 3.13 46.81 -24.20
C GLU A 17 4.17 45.89 -23.54
N SER A 18 5.00 46.46 -22.66
CA SER A 18 6.10 45.72 -21.99
C SER A 18 5.61 44.48 -21.24
N ASP A 19 4.33 44.46 -20.89
CA ASP A 19 3.68 43.44 -20.09
C ASP A 19 2.99 42.36 -20.96
N HIS A 20 3.03 42.50 -22.29
CA HIS A 20 2.46 41.52 -23.22
C HIS A 20 3.27 40.21 -23.21
N TRP A 21 2.60 39.06 -23.13
CA TRP A 21 3.25 37.75 -22.91
C TRP A 21 4.25 37.35 -24.00
N ALA A 22 4.04 37.83 -25.24
CA ALA A 22 4.89 37.56 -26.40
C ALA A 22 5.87 38.70 -26.74
N ALA A 23 5.93 39.78 -25.94
CA ALA A 23 6.76 40.95 -26.24
C ALA A 23 8.22 40.57 -26.49
N ALA A 24 8.82 39.77 -25.61
CA ALA A 24 10.20 39.31 -25.74
C ALA A 24 10.46 38.50 -27.02
N ALA A 25 9.49 37.70 -27.48
CA ALA A 25 9.63 36.93 -28.71
C ALA A 25 9.73 37.85 -29.93
N ILE A 26 8.86 38.85 -30.00
CA ILE A 26 8.84 39.81 -31.11
C ILE A 26 10.10 40.65 -31.14
N LEU A 27 10.53 41.15 -29.98
CA LEU A 27 11.79 41.90 -29.89
C LEU A 27 12.98 41.06 -30.34
N THR A 28 13.00 39.77 -29.99
CA THR A 28 14.05 38.86 -30.46
C THR A 28 14.01 38.69 -31.98
N LEU A 29 12.84 38.57 -32.59
CA LEU A 29 12.73 38.48 -34.05
C LEU A 29 13.19 39.77 -34.74
N VAL A 30 12.87 40.94 -34.16
CA VAL A 30 13.34 42.25 -34.65
C VAL A 30 14.86 42.39 -34.54
N GLU A 31 15.42 42.06 -33.38
CA GLU A 31 16.86 42.16 -33.10
C GLU A 31 17.70 41.25 -34.00
N ASN A 32 17.14 40.10 -34.39
CA ASN A 32 17.78 39.15 -35.30
C ASN A 32 17.44 39.42 -36.79
N ASN A 33 16.80 40.56 -37.11
CA ASN A 33 16.38 40.95 -38.47
C ASN A 33 15.50 39.91 -39.18
N ILE A 34 14.71 39.15 -38.43
CA ILE A 34 13.73 38.19 -38.97
C ILE A 34 12.43 38.91 -39.36
N VAL A 35 12.09 39.98 -38.62
CA VAL A 35 10.99 40.90 -38.93
C VAL A 35 11.46 42.35 -38.82
N SER A 36 10.76 43.28 -39.46
CA SER A 36 11.14 44.70 -39.47
C SER A 36 10.89 45.37 -38.11
N ARG A 37 11.57 46.50 -37.84
CA ARG A 37 11.40 47.23 -36.57
C ARG A 37 9.98 47.77 -36.37
N ASP A 38 9.32 48.20 -37.44
CA ASP A 38 7.97 48.77 -37.39
C ASP A 38 6.88 47.68 -37.44
N TRP A 39 7.27 46.41 -37.51
CA TRP A 39 6.37 45.29 -37.78
C TRP A 39 5.21 45.17 -36.79
N ALA A 40 5.47 45.32 -35.49
CA ALA A 40 4.44 45.26 -34.46
C ALA A 40 3.41 46.39 -34.61
N SER A 41 3.83 47.57 -35.05
CA SER A 41 2.95 48.72 -35.31
C SER A 41 2.15 48.58 -36.61
N GLN A 42 2.66 47.81 -37.58
CA GLN A 42 2.01 47.59 -38.88
C GLN A 42 0.91 46.52 -38.81
N HIS A 43 1.13 45.45 -38.04
CA HIS A 43 0.23 44.30 -38.03
C HIS A 43 -0.62 44.19 -36.76
N GLY A 44 -0.13 44.64 -35.59
CA GLY A 44 -0.77 44.39 -34.30
C GLY A 44 -0.57 42.95 -33.81
N LEU A 45 -0.34 42.76 -32.51
CA LEU A 45 0.08 41.46 -31.96
C LEU A 45 -1.01 40.40 -31.99
N ASP A 46 -2.26 40.83 -31.79
CA ASP A 46 -3.43 39.94 -31.76
C ASP A 46 -4.11 39.82 -33.13
N ALA A 47 -3.52 40.41 -34.18
CA ALA A 47 -4.05 40.31 -35.53
C ALA A 47 -3.80 38.92 -36.12
N PRO A 48 -4.75 38.38 -36.90
CA PRO A 48 -4.60 37.07 -37.53
C PRO A 48 -3.51 37.08 -38.61
N VAL A 49 -2.85 35.93 -38.77
CA VAL A 49 -1.72 35.74 -39.69
C VAL A 49 -2.18 35.06 -40.97
N ALA A 50 -1.85 35.65 -42.12
CA ALA A 50 -2.06 35.01 -43.41
C ALA A 50 -0.94 33.98 -43.73
N ARG A 51 -1.28 32.94 -44.49
CA ARG A 51 -0.35 31.87 -44.85
C ARG A 51 0.91 32.37 -45.58
N ASP A 52 0.76 33.29 -46.52
CA ASP A 52 1.87 33.84 -47.29
C ASP A 52 2.77 34.75 -46.44
N GLU A 53 2.19 35.50 -45.51
CA GLU A 53 2.95 36.33 -44.57
C GLU A 53 3.86 35.47 -43.69
N LEU A 54 3.33 34.38 -43.11
CA LEU A 54 4.14 33.46 -42.30
C LEU A 54 5.22 32.76 -43.11
N LEU A 55 4.93 32.39 -44.37
CA LEU A 55 5.92 31.80 -45.28
C LEU A 55 7.05 32.77 -45.60
N ARG A 56 6.77 34.05 -45.87
CA ARG A 56 7.81 35.06 -46.11
C ARG A 56 8.74 35.23 -44.91
N VAL A 57 8.17 35.25 -43.70
CA VAL A 57 8.97 35.33 -42.46
C VAL A 57 9.85 34.08 -42.30
N LEU A 58 9.33 32.89 -42.61
CA LEU A 58 10.10 31.65 -42.56
C LEU A 58 11.21 31.59 -43.61
N GLU A 59 10.95 32.05 -44.82
CA GLU A 59 11.94 32.10 -45.91
C GLU A 59 13.05 33.11 -45.59
N TRP A 60 12.70 34.28 -45.04
CA TRP A 60 13.66 35.30 -44.64
C TRP A 60 14.53 34.87 -43.44
N GLY A 61 13.91 34.19 -42.46
CA GLY A 61 14.61 33.60 -41.32
C GLY A 61 15.59 32.49 -41.73
N GLN A 62 15.25 31.68 -42.75
CA GLN A 62 16.14 30.63 -43.27
C GLN A 62 17.29 31.17 -44.14
N HIS A 63 17.07 32.23 -44.92
CA HIS A 63 18.10 32.85 -45.76
C HIS A 63 19.17 33.61 -44.97
N SER A 64 18.85 34.03 -43.73
CA SER A 64 19.83 34.66 -42.84
C SER A 64 20.82 33.66 -42.21
N ALA A 65 20.58 32.35 -42.35
CA ALA A 65 21.44 31.28 -41.85
C ALA A 65 22.25 30.53 -42.93
N LEU A 66 21.91 30.67 -44.22
CA LEU A 66 22.63 30.04 -45.34
C LEU A 66 22.66 30.97 -46.57
N THR A 67 23.87 31.23 -47.04
CA THR A 67 24.23 32.17 -48.12
C THR A 67 23.49 31.94 -49.46
N MET A 68 22.98 33.05 -50.02
CA MET A 68 22.88 33.46 -51.44
C MET A 68 22.66 32.36 -52.51
N LEU A 69 21.45 32.27 -53.08
CA LEU A 69 21.24 31.88 -54.48
C LEU A 69 20.03 32.60 -55.14
N SER A 70 20.37 33.22 -56.28
CA SER A 70 19.63 33.83 -57.41
C SER A 70 18.12 34.07 -57.38
N ASP A 71 17.78 35.34 -57.62
CA ASP A 71 16.55 35.84 -58.24
C ASP A 71 16.38 35.22 -59.65
N ASP A 72 15.36 34.39 -59.84
CA ASP A 72 14.55 34.27 -61.07
C ASP A 72 13.62 33.05 -60.95
N ASP A 73 12.50 33.21 -60.24
CA ASP A 73 11.30 32.40 -60.47
C ASP A 73 10.05 33.21 -60.10
N PRO A 74 9.02 33.29 -60.96
CA PRO A 74 7.84 34.10 -60.71
C PRO A 74 6.97 33.49 -59.60
N ALA A 75 6.57 34.35 -58.66
CA ALA A 75 5.77 33.99 -57.49
C ALA A 75 4.46 33.25 -57.86
N PRO A 76 4.16 32.10 -57.22
CA PRO A 76 2.86 31.45 -57.39
C PRO A 76 1.75 32.31 -56.77
N ALA A 77 0.52 32.15 -57.29
CA ALA A 77 -0.66 32.88 -56.87
C ALA A 77 -0.84 32.88 -55.34
N VAL A 78 -0.97 34.07 -54.76
CA VAL A 78 -0.99 34.32 -53.31
C VAL A 78 -2.31 33.85 -52.72
N GLU A 79 -2.28 32.71 -52.03
CA GLU A 79 -3.37 32.24 -51.19
C GLU A 79 -3.37 33.05 -49.88
N THR A 80 -4.21 34.08 -49.80
CA THR A 80 -4.39 34.99 -48.64
C THR A 80 -5.20 34.38 -47.49
N ALA A 81 -5.24 33.04 -47.41
CA ALA A 81 -6.00 32.34 -46.39
C ALA A 81 -5.39 32.60 -45.00
N MET A 82 -6.23 33.05 -44.07
CA MET A 82 -5.87 33.18 -42.66
C MET A 82 -5.64 31.80 -42.07
N LEU A 83 -4.52 31.64 -41.35
CA LEU A 83 -4.17 30.36 -40.74
C LEU A 83 -4.92 30.17 -39.43
N THR A 84 -5.38 28.95 -39.19
CA THR A 84 -5.66 28.47 -37.83
C THR A 84 -4.35 28.17 -37.10
N ARG A 85 -4.42 28.08 -35.76
CA ARG A 85 -3.27 27.70 -34.93
C ARG A 85 -2.70 26.34 -35.33
N ALA A 86 -3.56 25.35 -35.61
CA ALA A 86 -3.11 24.03 -36.04
C ALA A 86 -2.37 24.09 -37.40
N GLU A 87 -2.91 24.83 -38.37
CA GLU A 87 -2.25 24.96 -39.68
C GLU A 87 -0.90 25.69 -39.56
N GLY A 88 -0.81 26.74 -38.74
CA GLY A 88 0.43 27.44 -38.48
C GLY A 88 1.53 26.55 -37.89
N ILE A 89 1.18 25.75 -36.86
CA ILE A 89 2.10 24.80 -36.24
C ILE A 89 2.52 23.72 -37.25
N ALA A 90 1.58 23.17 -38.02
CA ALA A 90 1.88 22.16 -39.02
C ALA A 90 2.82 22.70 -40.12
N LEU A 91 2.59 23.93 -40.57
CA LEU A 91 3.44 24.60 -41.55
C LEU A 91 4.89 24.74 -41.06
N LEU A 92 5.07 25.12 -39.79
CA LEU A 92 6.39 25.19 -39.17
C LEU A 92 7.09 23.83 -39.13
N ILE A 93 6.36 22.78 -38.76
CA ILE A 93 6.89 21.41 -38.70
C ILE A 93 7.35 20.91 -40.06
N ASP A 94 6.56 21.17 -41.10
CA ASP A 94 6.90 20.76 -42.46
C ASP A 94 8.14 21.51 -42.97
N ARG A 95 8.24 22.81 -42.71
CA ARG A 95 9.39 23.63 -43.11
C ARG A 95 10.66 23.28 -42.36
N LEU A 96 10.55 22.93 -41.08
CA LEU A 96 11.68 22.50 -40.25
C LEU A 96 12.02 21.00 -40.39
N ARG A 97 11.25 20.26 -41.21
CA ARG A 97 11.47 18.84 -41.56
C ARG A 97 11.53 17.90 -40.34
N TYR A 98 10.69 18.14 -39.33
CA TYR A 98 10.60 17.23 -38.18
C TYR A 98 9.97 15.89 -38.57
N LEU A 99 10.44 14.82 -37.94
CA LEU A 99 9.87 13.48 -38.12
C LEU A 99 8.51 13.39 -37.42
N LYS A 100 7.49 12.98 -38.18
CA LYS A 100 6.13 12.82 -37.68
C LYS A 100 5.94 11.41 -37.07
N PRO A 101 5.35 11.29 -35.87
CA PRO A 101 5.07 9.99 -35.26
C PRO A 101 4.01 9.22 -36.07
N LEU A 102 4.14 7.89 -36.11
CA LEU A 102 3.20 6.99 -36.79
C LEU A 102 1.80 6.97 -36.14
N VAL A 103 1.72 7.25 -34.84
CA VAL A 103 0.48 7.23 -34.07
C VAL A 103 0.39 8.51 -33.23
N PRO A 104 -0.23 9.58 -33.74
CA PRO A 104 -0.25 10.88 -33.06
C PRO A 104 -1.28 11.02 -31.94
N GLU A 105 -2.35 10.23 -31.94
CA GLU A 105 -3.48 10.38 -31.02
C GLU A 105 -3.06 10.31 -29.54
N PRO A 106 -2.23 9.34 -29.10
CA PRO A 106 -1.81 9.27 -27.69
C PRO A 106 -1.01 10.48 -27.22
N VAL A 107 -0.34 11.20 -28.13
CA VAL A 107 0.42 12.42 -27.82
C VAL A 107 -0.53 13.60 -27.65
N LEU A 108 -1.50 13.75 -28.55
CA LEU A 108 -2.45 14.85 -28.48
C LEU A 108 -3.40 14.69 -27.29
N ASP A 109 -3.92 13.49 -27.06
CA ASP A 109 -4.81 13.17 -25.94
C ASP A 109 -4.13 13.38 -24.58
N ILE A 110 -2.83 13.09 -24.48
CA ILE A 110 -2.10 13.24 -23.22
C ILE A 110 -1.70 14.69 -22.97
N TYR A 111 -1.37 15.50 -23.98
CA TYR A 111 -0.91 16.88 -23.81
C TYR A 111 -2.04 17.92 -23.79
N PHE A 112 -3.12 17.72 -24.55
CA PHE A 112 -4.14 18.75 -24.75
C PHE A 112 -5.54 18.29 -24.36
N GLU A 113 -6.32 19.22 -23.81
CA GLU A 113 -7.73 18.99 -23.43
C GLU A 113 -8.68 19.05 -24.63
N ASP A 114 -8.24 19.75 -25.69
CA ASP A 114 -8.92 19.97 -26.98
C ASP A 114 -8.15 19.30 -28.13
N GLY A 115 -7.43 18.21 -27.85
CA GLY A 115 -6.64 17.48 -28.84
C GLY A 115 -7.49 16.75 -29.89
N ASP A 116 -8.74 16.42 -29.56
CA ASP A 116 -9.70 15.80 -30.46
C ASP A 116 -10.23 16.77 -31.53
N GLU A 117 -10.23 18.07 -31.24
CA GLU A 117 -10.57 19.16 -32.18
C GLU A 117 -9.52 19.36 -33.29
N VAL A 118 -8.36 18.70 -33.18
CA VAL A 118 -7.29 18.77 -34.19
C VAL A 118 -7.72 18.05 -35.49
N PRO A 119 -7.68 18.74 -36.65
CA PRO A 119 -7.97 18.13 -37.95
C PRO A 119 -7.12 16.88 -38.21
N ALA A 120 -7.75 15.81 -38.71
CA ALA A 120 -7.14 14.49 -38.81
C ALA A 120 -5.82 14.49 -39.61
N ASP A 121 -5.74 15.29 -40.66
CA ASP A 121 -4.59 15.49 -41.54
C ASP A 121 -3.43 16.25 -40.86
N LEU A 122 -3.71 17.06 -39.83
CA LEU A 122 -2.71 17.85 -39.11
C LEU A 122 -2.18 17.16 -37.84
N ARG A 123 -2.85 16.11 -37.36
CA ARG A 123 -2.52 15.44 -36.07
C ARG A 123 -1.07 15.00 -35.97
N ALA A 124 -0.53 14.41 -37.04
CA ALA A 124 0.86 13.93 -37.06
C ALA A 124 1.87 15.07 -36.94
N ALA A 125 1.61 16.22 -37.55
CA ALA A 125 2.48 17.39 -37.45
C ALA A 125 2.43 18.01 -36.05
N LEU A 126 1.22 18.16 -35.47
CA LEU A 126 1.05 18.71 -34.12
C LEU A 126 1.64 17.80 -33.05
N ALA A 127 1.51 16.48 -33.19
CA ALA A 127 2.16 15.54 -32.30
C ALA A 127 3.70 15.68 -32.37
N ALA A 128 4.27 15.84 -33.58
CA ALA A 128 5.69 16.11 -33.73
C ALA A 128 6.10 17.42 -33.05
N ALA A 129 5.36 18.51 -33.28
CA ALA A 129 5.60 19.80 -32.64
C ALA A 129 5.59 19.72 -31.11
N THR A 130 4.65 18.97 -30.56
CA THR A 130 4.49 18.78 -29.11
C THR A 130 5.70 18.06 -28.52
N LEU A 131 6.13 16.97 -29.16
CA LEU A 131 7.29 16.19 -28.71
C LEU A 131 8.61 16.95 -28.88
N SER A 132 8.70 17.83 -29.87
CA SER A 132 9.86 18.68 -30.13
C SER A 132 9.88 19.97 -29.30
N GLY A 133 8.87 20.19 -28.46
CA GLY A 133 8.76 21.36 -27.59
C GLY A 133 8.49 22.67 -28.31
N LEU A 134 7.94 22.59 -29.52
CA LEU A 134 7.67 23.74 -30.38
C LEU A 134 6.31 24.36 -30.10
N VAL A 135 5.36 23.59 -29.55
CA VAL A 135 4.02 24.10 -29.29
C VAL A 135 4.06 25.11 -28.15
N VAL A 136 3.61 26.33 -28.47
CA VAL A 136 3.32 27.40 -27.54
C VAL A 136 1.81 27.55 -27.41
N SER A 137 1.28 27.47 -26.20
CA SER A 137 -0.15 27.60 -25.91
C SER A 137 -0.35 28.57 -24.73
N TYR A 138 -0.97 29.69 -25.03
CA TYR A 138 -1.30 30.78 -24.09
C TYR A 138 -2.82 30.96 -24.03
N PRO A 139 -3.40 31.24 -22.85
CA PRO A 139 -2.76 31.31 -21.53
C PRO A 139 -2.55 29.93 -20.88
N ASN A 140 -3.07 28.85 -21.47
CA ASN A 140 -3.03 27.51 -20.91
C ASN A 140 -2.26 26.54 -21.82
N VAL A 141 -1.11 26.05 -21.35
CA VAL A 141 -0.26 25.08 -22.07
C VAL A 141 -0.98 23.78 -22.45
N ARG A 142 -2.10 23.48 -21.78
CA ARG A 142 -2.93 22.28 -21.99
C ARG A 142 -4.08 22.48 -22.99
N ARG A 143 -4.25 23.67 -23.57
CA ARG A 143 -5.28 23.94 -24.57
C ARG A 143 -4.66 24.53 -25.82
N LEU A 144 -4.72 23.77 -26.90
CA LEU A 144 -4.13 24.15 -28.18
C LEU A 144 -4.98 25.18 -28.93
N GLN A 145 -6.31 25.08 -28.80
CA GLN A 145 -7.30 25.82 -29.58
C GLN A 145 -7.06 25.68 -31.10
N PRO A 146 -7.08 24.44 -31.64
CA PRO A 146 -6.56 24.16 -32.98
C PRO A 146 -7.25 24.94 -34.09
N GLN A 147 -8.53 25.29 -33.92
CA GLN A 147 -9.36 26.01 -34.89
C GLN A 147 -9.35 27.54 -34.71
N ALA A 148 -8.76 28.06 -33.63
CA ALA A 148 -8.69 29.51 -33.45
C ALA A 148 -7.72 30.13 -34.48
N PRO A 149 -7.93 31.40 -34.89
CA PRO A 149 -6.98 32.10 -35.75
C PRO A 149 -5.58 32.10 -35.12
N LEU A 150 -4.56 31.89 -35.93
CA LEU A 150 -3.18 32.12 -35.52
C LEU A 150 -2.96 33.62 -35.49
N ASP A 151 -2.66 34.18 -34.31
CA ASP A 151 -2.24 35.57 -34.16
C ASP A 151 -0.73 35.73 -34.24
N TRP A 152 -0.29 36.96 -34.46
CA TRP A 152 1.13 37.30 -34.61
C TRP A 152 1.93 37.10 -33.32
N ALA A 153 1.33 37.28 -32.15
CA ALA A 153 1.92 36.96 -30.86
C ALA A 153 2.31 35.49 -30.74
N THR A 154 1.38 34.59 -31.08
CA THR A 154 1.59 33.15 -31.08
C THR A 154 2.58 32.76 -32.18
N ALA A 155 2.42 33.28 -33.40
CA ALA A 155 3.33 32.99 -34.50
C ALA A 155 4.77 33.38 -34.15
N ALA A 156 4.99 34.55 -33.56
CA ALA A 156 6.30 34.99 -33.11
C ALA A 156 6.88 34.06 -32.04
N ALA A 157 6.08 33.65 -31.06
CA ALA A 157 6.52 32.71 -30.02
C ALA A 157 6.88 31.32 -30.59
N LEU A 158 6.07 30.79 -31.51
CA LEU A 158 6.34 29.52 -32.20
C LEU A 158 7.62 29.59 -33.05
N LEU A 159 7.83 30.71 -33.77
CA LEU A 159 9.05 30.95 -34.55
C LEU A 159 10.28 31.01 -33.65
N CYS A 160 10.22 31.74 -32.54
CA CYS A 160 11.31 31.77 -31.57
C CYS A 160 11.65 30.38 -31.04
N GLN A 161 10.66 29.54 -30.72
CA GLN A 161 10.92 28.15 -30.33
C GLN A 161 11.58 27.34 -31.46
N GLY A 162 11.06 27.45 -32.69
CA GLY A 162 11.61 26.78 -33.87
C GLY A 162 13.05 27.16 -34.21
N LEU A 163 13.43 28.41 -33.92
CA LEU A 163 14.77 28.95 -34.14
C LEU A 163 15.71 28.78 -32.94
N GLY A 164 15.22 28.23 -31.83
CA GLY A 164 16.03 27.98 -30.62
C GLY A 164 16.22 29.20 -29.71
N PHE A 165 15.40 30.25 -29.86
CA PHE A 165 15.41 31.41 -28.96
C PHE A 165 14.61 31.13 -27.68
N ALA A 166 15.29 31.12 -26.53
CA ALA A 166 14.72 30.82 -25.22
C ALA A 166 14.00 32.02 -24.57
N VAL A 167 13.07 32.63 -25.31
CA VAL A 167 12.40 33.90 -24.92
C VAL A 167 10.92 33.76 -24.61
N VAL A 168 10.33 32.61 -24.93
CA VAL A 168 8.94 32.30 -24.54
C VAL A 168 8.92 31.83 -23.09
N PRO A 169 8.04 32.38 -22.24
CA PRO A 169 7.92 31.93 -20.86
C PRO A 169 7.64 30.41 -20.78
N PRO A 170 8.44 29.62 -20.02
CA PRO A 170 8.35 28.16 -20.04
C PRO A 170 6.99 27.59 -19.61
N GLN A 171 6.15 28.36 -18.92
CA GLN A 171 4.79 27.96 -18.55
C GLN A 171 3.83 27.83 -19.73
N TYR A 172 4.19 28.35 -20.91
CA TYR A 172 3.38 28.28 -22.13
C TYR A 172 3.92 27.29 -23.16
N VAL A 173 5.06 26.63 -22.87
CA VAL A 173 5.76 25.77 -23.81
C VAL A 173 5.58 24.31 -23.40
N THR A 174 5.11 23.46 -24.32
CA THR A 174 5.14 22.02 -24.11
C THR A 174 6.58 21.52 -24.19
N TRP A 175 6.93 20.48 -23.45
CA TRP A 175 8.23 19.84 -23.58
C TRP A 175 8.14 18.35 -23.28
N TYR A 176 9.13 17.60 -23.74
CA TYR A 176 9.20 16.15 -23.58
C TYR A 176 10.39 15.75 -22.72
N ALA A 177 10.10 14.88 -21.75
CA ALA A 177 11.08 14.15 -20.96
C ALA A 177 10.36 12.98 -20.30
N ARG A 178 11.12 11.98 -19.90
CA ARG A 178 10.62 10.82 -19.16
C ARG A 178 11.41 10.69 -17.86
N LEU A 179 10.81 10.05 -16.87
CA LEU A 179 11.46 9.92 -15.56
C LEU A 179 12.79 9.17 -15.63
N ASP A 180 12.92 8.20 -16.54
CA ASP A 180 14.11 7.39 -16.82
C ASP A 180 15.18 8.08 -17.67
N THR A 181 14.83 9.20 -18.33
CA THR A 181 15.75 9.96 -19.20
C THR A 181 16.17 11.31 -18.62
N LEU A 182 15.74 11.64 -17.40
CA LEU A 182 16.15 12.87 -16.73
C LEU A 182 17.65 12.87 -16.45
N ASP A 183 18.33 13.92 -16.93
CA ASP A 183 19.74 14.15 -16.66
C ASP A 183 19.99 14.40 -15.15
N GLN A 184 21.16 13.97 -14.67
CA GLN A 184 21.59 14.15 -13.29
C GLN A 184 21.76 15.62 -12.89
N SER A 185 21.93 16.52 -13.87
CA SER A 185 22.07 17.96 -13.65
C SER A 185 20.73 18.72 -13.61
N ALA A 186 19.61 18.09 -14.00
CA ALA A 186 18.34 18.78 -14.15
C ALA A 186 17.64 18.98 -12.79
N ALA A 187 17.37 20.24 -12.45
CA ALA A 187 16.45 20.62 -11.37
C ALA A 187 15.23 21.32 -11.99
N ILE A 188 14.09 20.64 -12.02
CA ILE A 188 12.88 21.10 -12.71
C ILE A 188 11.87 21.60 -11.67
N PRO A 189 11.59 22.91 -11.57
CA PRO A 189 10.56 23.41 -10.67
C PRO A 189 9.20 22.76 -10.95
N PHE A 190 8.44 22.43 -9.90
CA PHE A 190 7.16 21.73 -10.02
C PHE A 190 6.17 22.46 -10.94
N TRP A 191 6.15 23.79 -10.93
CA TRP A 191 5.28 24.56 -11.81
C TRP A 191 5.54 24.30 -13.30
N ARG A 192 6.78 23.96 -13.68
CA ARG A 192 7.18 23.66 -15.07
C ARG A 192 6.72 22.27 -15.52
N LEU A 193 6.35 21.38 -14.59
CA LEU A 193 5.84 20.04 -14.91
C LEU A 193 4.51 20.10 -15.70
N ARG A 194 3.75 21.19 -15.61
CA ARG A 194 2.51 21.38 -16.39
C ARG A 194 2.72 21.28 -17.90
N GLY A 195 3.91 21.65 -18.39
CA GLY A 195 4.27 21.56 -19.80
C GLY A 195 4.72 20.17 -20.27
N ASN A 196 4.81 19.16 -19.39
CA ASN A 196 5.29 17.83 -19.74
C ASN A 196 4.39 16.70 -19.23
N ALA A 197 3.43 16.34 -20.06
CA ALA A 197 2.40 15.37 -19.71
C ALA A 197 2.95 13.95 -19.49
N TYR A 198 3.95 13.53 -20.26
CA TYR A 198 4.55 12.19 -20.10
C TYR A 198 5.30 12.06 -18.78
N LEU A 199 6.13 13.04 -18.42
CA LEU A 199 6.84 13.02 -17.15
C LEU A 199 5.87 13.02 -15.96
N VAL A 200 4.82 13.85 -16.01
CA VAL A 200 3.78 13.86 -14.96
C VAL A 200 3.08 12.52 -14.87
N ARG A 201 2.78 11.87 -16.00
CA ARG A 201 2.16 10.55 -16.02
C ARG A 201 3.09 9.49 -15.42
N ASP A 202 4.39 9.53 -15.71
CA ASP A 202 5.37 8.64 -15.07
C ASP A 202 5.38 8.87 -13.54
N ILE A 203 5.42 10.13 -13.09
CA ILE A 203 5.36 10.51 -11.66
C ILE A 203 4.09 9.98 -11.00
N GLN A 204 2.92 10.26 -11.58
CA GLN A 204 1.62 9.78 -11.08
C GLN A 204 1.61 8.25 -10.98
N THR A 205 2.16 7.55 -11.99
CA THR A 205 2.26 6.09 -12.01
C THR A 205 3.10 5.58 -10.83
N GLN A 206 4.25 6.19 -10.55
CA GLN A 206 5.08 5.82 -9.39
C GLN A 206 4.38 6.14 -8.07
N LEU A 207 3.71 7.29 -7.96
CA LEU A 207 2.95 7.69 -6.77
C LEU A 207 1.75 6.75 -6.50
N GLN A 208 1.13 6.18 -7.54
CA GLN A 208 0.09 5.15 -7.39
C GLN A 208 0.62 3.85 -6.78
N GLN A 209 1.83 3.43 -7.16
CA GLN A 209 2.45 2.22 -6.61
C GLN A 209 2.60 2.31 -5.08
N VAL A 210 3.00 3.50 -4.60
CA VAL A 210 3.13 3.80 -3.16
C VAL A 210 1.85 4.37 -2.52
N ARG A 211 0.71 4.31 -3.21
CA ARG A 211 -0.62 4.70 -2.70
C ARG A 211 -0.76 6.16 -2.26
N LEU A 212 0.06 7.06 -2.82
CA LEU A 212 -0.10 8.51 -2.64
C LEU A 212 -0.98 9.16 -3.71
N TYR A 213 -1.25 8.44 -4.80
CA TYR A 213 -2.19 8.86 -5.84
C TYR A 213 -3.32 7.82 -5.99
N PRO A 214 -4.58 8.23 -6.27
CA PRO A 214 -5.73 7.31 -6.31
C PRO A 214 -5.53 6.16 -7.32
N ARG A 215 -5.92 4.93 -6.96
CA ARG A 215 -5.74 3.72 -7.79
C ARG A 215 -6.82 3.55 -8.85
N ASP A 216 -8.01 4.05 -8.56
CA ASP A 216 -9.18 4.05 -9.43
C ASP A 216 -9.10 5.13 -10.53
N ARG A 217 -8.28 6.16 -10.32
CA ARG A 217 -8.01 7.20 -11.32
C ARG A 217 -6.86 6.77 -12.23
N LYS A 218 -7.07 6.81 -13.55
CA LYS A 218 -5.96 6.59 -14.51
C LYS A 218 -4.98 7.77 -14.47
N PRO A 219 -3.65 7.55 -14.48
CA PRO A 219 -2.67 8.61 -14.69
C PRO A 219 -2.96 9.37 -15.99
N ASP A 220 -3.23 10.67 -15.86
CA ASP A 220 -3.72 11.54 -16.93
C ASP A 220 -2.65 12.53 -17.43
N GLY A 221 -1.47 12.56 -16.79
CA GLY A 221 -0.39 13.49 -17.14
C GLY A 221 -0.67 14.94 -16.76
N ARG A 222 -1.74 15.22 -15.98
CA ARG A 222 -2.08 16.57 -15.53
C ARG A 222 -1.45 16.86 -14.18
N PHE A 223 -0.61 17.90 -14.11
CA PHE A 223 0.00 18.33 -12.85
C PHE A 223 -1.02 19.14 -12.02
N SER A 224 -1.88 18.40 -11.32
CA SER A 224 -2.95 18.92 -10.46
C SER A 224 -2.49 19.14 -9.02
N LEU A 225 -3.35 19.76 -8.20
CA LEU A 225 -3.11 19.87 -6.75
C LEU A 225 -2.93 18.50 -6.09
N ASP A 226 -3.64 17.46 -6.56
CA ASP A 226 -3.49 16.09 -6.06
C ASP A 226 -2.09 15.56 -6.36
N THR A 227 -1.60 15.73 -7.59
CA THR A 227 -0.25 15.30 -7.99
C THR A 227 0.82 16.05 -7.20
N GLN A 228 0.66 17.36 -7.03
CA GLN A 228 1.59 18.17 -6.24
C GLN A 228 1.60 17.74 -4.77
N THR A 229 0.43 17.54 -4.16
CA THR A 229 0.30 17.11 -2.76
C THR A 229 0.93 15.74 -2.55
N ALA A 230 0.66 14.79 -3.45
CA ALA A 230 1.24 13.45 -3.41
C ALA A 230 2.77 13.49 -3.55
N LEU A 231 3.32 14.34 -4.42
CA LEU A 231 4.77 14.48 -4.60
C LEU A 231 5.44 15.13 -3.37
N LEU A 232 4.83 16.16 -2.78
CA LEU A 232 5.32 16.77 -1.55
C LEU A 232 5.30 15.80 -0.38
N GLU A 233 4.23 15.02 -0.26
CA GLU A 233 4.13 13.97 0.75
C GLU A 233 5.20 12.89 0.54
N PHE A 234 5.44 12.46 -0.70
CA PHE A 234 6.52 11.53 -1.04
C PHE A 234 7.88 12.05 -0.57
N CYS A 235 8.20 13.32 -0.87
CA CYS A 235 9.41 13.97 -0.41
C CYS A 235 9.48 14.05 1.12
N GLN A 236 8.39 14.40 1.80
CA GLN A 236 8.35 14.52 3.25
C GLN A 236 8.60 13.17 3.94
N VAL A 237 7.96 12.10 3.46
CA VAL A 237 8.10 10.73 4.02
C VAL A 237 9.55 10.23 3.90
N LEU A 238 10.21 10.54 2.79
CA LEU A 238 11.60 10.16 2.52
C LEU A 238 12.62 11.21 2.97
N GLN A 239 12.18 12.33 3.55
CA GLN A 239 13.01 13.45 3.98
C GLN A 239 13.91 14.01 2.85
N LEU A 240 13.35 14.12 1.63
CA LEU A 240 14.06 14.65 0.47
C LEU A 240 14.03 16.18 0.44
N PRO A 241 15.18 16.87 0.20
CA PRO A 241 15.24 18.34 0.10
C PRO A 241 14.30 18.92 -0.96
N SER A 242 14.04 18.16 -2.02
CA SER A 242 13.18 18.46 -3.15
C SER A 242 11.77 18.91 -2.75
N GLY A 243 11.27 18.47 -1.58
CA GLY A 243 9.99 18.91 -1.04
C GLY A 243 9.98 20.34 -0.50
N GLN A 244 11.13 20.88 -0.11
CA GLN A 244 11.30 22.26 0.35
C GLN A 244 11.58 23.21 -0.81
N THR A 245 12.33 22.74 -1.81
CA THR A 245 12.68 23.53 -3.01
C THR A 245 11.62 23.50 -4.09
N TYR A 246 10.61 22.61 -3.97
CA TYR A 246 9.58 22.38 -4.99
C TYR A 246 10.18 22.07 -6.37
N THR A 247 11.23 21.24 -6.40
CA THR A 247 11.94 20.85 -7.63
C THR A 247 11.97 19.35 -7.80
N LEU A 248 11.78 18.87 -9.03
CA LEU A 248 12.15 17.52 -9.44
C LEU A 248 13.62 17.52 -9.86
N ASP A 249 14.47 16.98 -8.98
CA ASP A 249 15.88 16.75 -9.24
C ASP A 249 16.16 15.26 -9.50
N ALA A 250 17.41 14.95 -9.83
CA ALA A 250 17.86 13.58 -10.07
C ALA A 250 17.67 12.64 -8.87
N SER A 251 17.76 13.16 -7.64
CA SER A 251 17.55 12.38 -6.42
C SER A 251 16.08 11.97 -6.28
N LEU A 252 15.16 12.92 -6.43
CA LEU A 252 13.73 12.65 -6.42
C LEU A 252 13.31 11.72 -7.56
N ALA A 253 13.79 11.97 -8.78
CA ALA A 253 13.50 11.13 -9.94
C ALA A 253 13.95 9.69 -9.75
N LYS A 254 15.18 9.49 -9.23
CA LYS A 254 15.69 8.15 -8.90
C LYS A 254 14.88 7.49 -7.79
N ARG A 255 14.52 8.23 -6.73
CA ARG A 255 13.72 7.70 -5.62
C ARG A 255 12.32 7.28 -6.06
N LEU A 256 11.64 8.06 -6.90
CA LEU A 256 10.35 7.67 -7.48
C LEU A 256 10.42 6.33 -8.22
N GLN A 257 11.53 6.03 -8.91
CA GLN A 257 11.70 4.79 -9.68
C GLN A 257 12.16 3.59 -8.85
N THR A 258 12.80 3.81 -7.71
CA THR A 258 13.52 2.77 -6.95
C THR A 258 12.99 2.56 -5.54
N VAL A 259 11.91 3.26 -5.18
CA VAL A 259 11.33 3.17 -3.85
C VAL A 259 10.82 1.75 -3.58
N ASP A 260 11.22 1.19 -2.45
CA ASP A 260 10.60 -0.03 -1.95
C ASP A 260 9.20 0.32 -1.43
N VAL A 261 8.18 -0.20 -2.11
CA VAL A 261 6.77 0.11 -1.83
C VAL A 261 6.39 -0.27 -0.39
N VAL A 262 6.96 -1.35 0.14
CA VAL A 262 6.65 -1.84 1.49
C VAL A 262 7.31 -0.94 2.55
N ASP A 263 8.59 -0.63 2.40
CA ASP A 263 9.29 0.31 3.30
C ASP A 263 8.62 1.69 3.30
N PHE A 264 8.23 2.18 2.13
CA PHE A 264 7.50 3.44 2.02
C PHE A 264 6.14 3.37 2.75
N SER A 265 5.37 2.29 2.53
CA SER A 265 4.08 2.10 3.19
C SER A 265 4.22 2.04 4.71
N LEU A 266 5.26 1.38 5.22
CA LEU A 266 5.57 1.33 6.65
C LEU A 266 5.88 2.72 7.21
N ARG A 267 6.59 3.59 6.48
CA ARG A 267 6.86 4.97 6.90
C ARG A 267 5.59 5.83 6.91
N VAL A 268 4.77 5.74 5.87
CA VAL A 268 3.47 6.45 5.80
C VAL A 268 2.55 6.05 6.93
N ALA A 269 2.51 4.75 7.25
CA ALA A 269 1.65 4.20 8.30
C ALA A 269 2.00 4.69 9.72
N LYS A 270 3.15 5.35 9.92
CA LYS A 270 3.48 6.02 11.18
C LYS A 270 2.46 7.12 11.54
N ASN A 271 1.81 7.74 10.54
CA ASN A 271 0.72 8.68 10.78
C ASN A 271 -0.61 7.93 11.04
N ARG A 272 -0.79 7.51 12.29
CA ARG A 272 -1.94 6.72 12.74
C ARG A 272 -3.29 7.41 12.53
N ASP A 273 -3.35 8.73 12.67
CA ASP A 273 -4.60 9.49 12.46
C ASP A 273 -5.00 9.53 10.98
N ARG A 274 -4.03 9.54 10.07
CA ARG A 274 -4.30 9.33 8.65
C ARG A 274 -4.87 7.94 8.41
N ILE A 275 -4.23 6.90 8.92
CA ILE A 275 -4.69 5.51 8.77
C ILE A 275 -6.12 5.34 9.28
N PHE A 276 -6.40 5.85 10.49
CA PHE A 276 -7.74 5.83 11.06
C PHE A 276 -8.77 6.54 10.19
N ARG A 277 -8.48 7.75 9.70
CA ARG A 277 -9.41 8.49 8.83
C ARG A 277 -9.68 7.77 7.50
N GLU A 278 -8.67 7.11 6.95
CA GLU A 278 -8.84 6.32 5.73
C GLU A 278 -9.70 5.08 5.94
N TYR A 279 -9.54 4.36 7.06
CA TYR A 279 -10.44 3.26 7.39
C TYR A 279 -11.85 3.75 7.74
N LEU A 280 -11.98 4.88 8.43
CA LEU A 280 -13.29 5.46 8.75
C LEU A 280 -14.06 5.88 7.48
N LYS A 281 -13.36 6.29 6.41
CA LYS A 281 -14.00 6.53 5.11
C LYS A 281 -14.55 5.24 4.49
N GLN A 282 -13.98 4.07 4.78
CA GLN A 282 -14.46 2.78 4.27
C GLN A 282 -15.71 2.30 5.02
N GLU A 283 -15.99 2.83 6.21
CA GLU A 283 -17.26 2.63 6.94
C GLU A 283 -18.43 3.42 6.34
N ALA A 284 -18.23 4.18 5.27
CA ALA A 284 -19.31 4.91 4.63
C ALA A 284 -20.39 3.93 4.11
N GLY A 285 -21.59 4.00 4.69
CA GLY A 285 -22.71 3.11 4.39
C GLY A 285 -22.84 1.88 5.29
N PHE A 286 -21.98 1.75 6.31
CA PHE A 286 -22.03 0.69 7.32
C PHE A 286 -22.62 1.20 8.65
N ASP A 287 -23.06 0.29 9.51
CA ASP A 287 -23.72 0.57 10.79
C ASP A 287 -23.43 -0.52 11.84
N ALA A 288 -24.10 -0.50 13.00
CA ALA A 288 -23.85 -1.52 14.04
C ALA A 288 -24.33 -2.93 13.65
N ALA A 289 -25.15 -3.10 12.61
CA ALA A 289 -25.62 -4.41 12.14
C ALA A 289 -24.69 -5.01 11.09
N HIS A 290 -23.98 -4.18 10.33
CA HIS A 290 -22.98 -4.62 9.36
C HIS A 290 -21.82 -3.63 9.30
N LEU A 291 -20.62 -4.10 9.65
CA LEU A 291 -19.39 -3.31 9.78
C LEU A 291 -18.35 -3.67 8.71
N ALA A 292 -17.57 -2.68 8.26
CA ALA A 292 -16.74 -2.84 7.06
C ALA A 292 -15.60 -3.87 7.19
N PHE A 293 -15.00 -3.99 8.37
CA PHE A 293 -13.85 -4.87 8.63
C PHE A 293 -14.23 -6.11 9.43
N LEU A 294 -15.13 -5.94 10.40
CA LEU A 294 -15.63 -7.03 11.24
C LEU A 294 -16.46 -8.03 10.43
N ASP A 295 -17.31 -7.55 9.52
CA ASP A 295 -18.16 -8.40 8.67
C ASP A 295 -17.61 -8.53 7.24
N ARG A 296 -16.31 -8.31 7.07
CA ARG A 296 -15.65 -8.38 5.76
C ARG A 296 -15.75 -9.78 5.14
N GLY A 297 -15.77 -10.82 5.98
CA GLY A 297 -15.91 -12.21 5.55
C GLY A 297 -14.62 -12.79 4.97
N ILE A 298 -14.49 -14.12 4.98
CA ILE A 298 -13.31 -14.79 4.42
C ILE A 298 -13.23 -14.65 2.89
N GLN A 299 -14.36 -14.49 2.21
CA GLN A 299 -14.45 -14.39 0.75
C GLN A 299 -13.77 -13.14 0.19
N LYS A 300 -13.57 -12.11 1.03
CA LYS A 300 -12.82 -10.89 0.68
C LYS A 300 -11.35 -10.95 1.12
N SER A 301 -10.92 -12.05 1.72
CA SER A 301 -9.53 -12.27 2.14
C SER A 301 -8.67 -12.68 0.95
N PRO A 302 -7.47 -12.10 0.77
CA PRO A 302 -6.51 -12.61 -0.21
C PRO A 302 -5.95 -14.00 0.16
N PHE A 303 -6.26 -14.52 1.35
CA PHE A 303 -5.73 -15.77 1.89
C PHE A 303 -6.78 -16.89 2.05
N GLU A 304 -8.01 -16.69 1.56
CA GLU A 304 -9.09 -17.68 1.58
C GLU A 304 -8.64 -19.07 1.16
N LYS A 305 -7.94 -19.15 0.03
CA LYS A 305 -7.48 -20.43 -0.53
C LYS A 305 -6.36 -21.11 0.28
N LEU A 306 -5.75 -20.39 1.22
CA LEU A 306 -4.64 -20.90 2.04
C LEU A 306 -5.10 -21.45 3.39
N VAL A 307 -6.38 -21.29 3.77
CA VAL A 307 -6.88 -21.71 5.09
C VAL A 307 -6.65 -23.21 5.34
N GLU A 308 -6.79 -24.04 4.30
CA GLU A 308 -6.54 -25.47 4.38
C GLU A 308 -5.05 -25.81 4.60
N GLU A 309 -4.14 -24.91 4.22
CA GLU A 309 -2.69 -25.07 4.39
C GLU A 309 -2.18 -24.56 5.76
N TYR A 310 -2.99 -23.79 6.49
CA TYR A 310 -2.61 -23.22 7.79
C TYR A 310 -2.04 -24.25 8.77
N PRO A 311 -2.62 -25.46 8.91
CA PRO A 311 -2.04 -26.48 9.78
C PRO A 311 -0.61 -26.86 9.43
N GLY A 312 -0.27 -26.92 8.13
CA GLY A 312 1.08 -27.21 7.66
C GLY A 312 2.02 -26.04 7.94
N TYR A 313 1.58 -24.81 7.64
CA TYR A 313 2.37 -23.60 7.87
C TYR A 313 2.68 -23.36 9.35
N LEU A 314 1.75 -23.70 10.25
CA LEU A 314 1.97 -23.60 11.70
C LEU A 314 3.07 -24.54 12.20
N ARG A 315 3.45 -25.59 11.47
CA ARG A 315 4.57 -26.48 11.85
C ARG A 315 5.93 -25.99 11.38
N LEU A 316 5.98 -24.95 10.54
CA LEU A 316 7.25 -24.41 10.02
C LEU A 316 8.06 -23.72 11.13
N LYS A 317 9.38 -23.81 11.01
CA LYS A 317 10.37 -23.11 11.87
C LYS A 317 11.36 -22.36 10.98
N PRO A 318 12.05 -21.33 11.50
CA PRO A 318 13.22 -20.76 10.83
C PRO A 318 14.23 -21.88 10.55
N SER A 319 14.58 -22.06 9.27
CA SER A 319 15.59 -23.04 8.87
C SER A 319 16.97 -22.55 9.29
N ALA A 320 17.80 -23.43 9.85
CA ALA A 320 19.18 -23.07 10.22
C ALA A 320 19.97 -22.59 8.98
N PRO A 321 20.96 -21.70 9.15
CA PRO A 321 21.86 -21.32 8.06
C PRO A 321 22.48 -22.58 7.46
N LYS A 322 22.34 -22.77 6.14
CA LYS A 322 23.13 -23.77 5.43
C LYS A 322 24.58 -23.31 5.53
N THR A 323 25.41 -24.05 6.27
CA THR A 323 26.87 -23.91 6.19
C THR A 323 27.22 -24.11 4.72
N VAL A 324 27.64 -23.05 4.04
CA VAL A 324 28.14 -23.14 2.67
C VAL A 324 29.40 -23.98 2.74
N GLN A 325 29.27 -25.28 2.46
CA GLN A 325 30.41 -26.05 1.99
C GLN A 325 30.74 -25.48 0.61
N THR A 326 31.87 -24.80 0.53
CA THR A 326 32.46 -24.32 -0.72
C THR A 326 32.49 -25.49 -1.72
N PRO A 327 31.78 -25.41 -2.85
CA PRO A 327 31.91 -26.44 -3.86
C PRO A 327 33.31 -26.36 -4.44
N THR A 328 34.11 -27.41 -4.24
CA THR A 328 35.32 -27.65 -5.03
C THR A 328 34.89 -27.87 -6.48
N THR A 329 34.95 -26.80 -7.28
CA THR A 329 34.72 -26.87 -8.72
C THR A 329 35.77 -27.76 -9.37
N LYS A 330 35.38 -28.99 -9.71
CA LYS A 330 36.03 -29.75 -10.78
C LYS A 330 35.78 -29.02 -12.10
N THR A 331 36.85 -28.53 -12.68
CA THR A 331 36.95 -28.01 -14.05
C THR A 331 36.45 -29.04 -15.06
N SER A 332 35.40 -28.67 -15.81
CA SER A 332 35.18 -29.16 -17.17
C SER A 332 35.10 -27.94 -18.10
N SER A 333 36.08 -27.89 -18.98
CA SER A 333 36.32 -26.86 -20.00
C SER A 333 35.26 -26.87 -21.11
N PRO A 334 34.76 -25.71 -21.58
CA PRO A 334 34.18 -25.57 -22.90
C PRO A 334 35.23 -25.08 -23.93
N ARG A 335 35.21 -25.69 -25.11
CA ARG A 335 35.97 -25.23 -26.30
C ARG A 335 35.36 -23.95 -26.91
N PRO A 336 36.14 -23.19 -27.69
CA PRO A 336 35.90 -21.77 -27.96
C PRO A 336 35.25 -21.49 -29.32
N TYR A 337 34.60 -20.33 -29.45
CA TYR A 337 34.32 -19.65 -30.72
C TYR A 337 34.69 -18.16 -30.58
N PRO A 338 34.94 -17.42 -31.67
CA PRO A 338 36.19 -16.71 -31.86
C PRO A 338 36.04 -15.21 -31.59
N ARG A 339 37.16 -14.61 -31.22
CA ARG A 339 37.35 -13.17 -31.09
C ARG A 339 37.64 -12.52 -32.44
N SER A 340 36.86 -11.50 -32.77
CA SER A 340 37.27 -10.27 -33.45
C SER A 340 36.10 -9.29 -33.26
N ALA A 341 36.21 -8.01 -32.93
CA ALA A 341 37.26 -7.05 -32.61
C ALA A 341 36.50 -5.95 -31.79
N LEU A 342 37.03 -5.08 -30.94
CA LEU A 342 38.19 -4.22 -31.08
C LEU A 342 38.41 -3.54 -29.72
N ARG A 343 39.68 -3.42 -29.35
CA ARG A 343 40.22 -2.59 -28.26
C ARG A 343 39.78 -1.13 -28.38
N ARG A 344 39.52 -0.48 -27.23
CA ARG A 344 40.30 0.69 -26.76
C ARG A 344 39.90 1.08 -25.33
N ALA A 345 40.88 1.70 -24.65
CA ALA A 345 40.82 2.36 -23.34
C ALA A 345 40.96 1.48 -22.08
N ALA A 346 42.16 0.93 -21.90
CA ALA A 346 42.79 0.88 -20.59
C ALA A 346 43.95 1.87 -20.62
N HIS A 347 43.93 2.88 -19.74
CA HIS A 347 45.08 3.46 -19.06
C HIS A 347 44.54 4.56 -18.12
N LEU A 348 44.47 4.25 -16.83
CA LEU A 348 45.19 4.96 -15.77
C LEU A 348 44.85 4.32 -14.41
N PHE A 349 45.87 4.24 -13.55
CA PHE A 349 45.90 3.78 -12.16
C PHE A 349 46.26 2.32 -11.87
N THR A 350 47.57 2.13 -11.70
CA THR A 350 48.27 1.09 -10.94
C THR A 350 47.91 1.16 -9.44
N PRO A 351 48.05 0.06 -8.68
CA PRO A 351 47.47 -0.09 -7.34
C PRO A 351 48.44 0.36 -6.24
N LEU A 352 47.90 0.86 -5.14
CA LEU A 352 48.61 1.01 -3.87
C LEU A 352 48.05 0.01 -2.86
N ALA A 353 48.97 -0.82 -2.36
CA ALA A 353 48.71 -1.88 -1.41
C ALA A 353 48.46 -1.35 0.01
N ALA A 354 47.52 -2.02 0.69
CA ALA A 354 47.51 -2.40 2.10
C ALA A 354 47.95 -1.35 3.14
N HIS A 355 46.98 -0.85 3.92
CA HIS A 355 47.13 -0.71 5.37
C HIS A 355 45.95 -1.41 6.04
N ALA A 356 46.26 -2.41 6.84
CA ALA A 356 45.32 -3.13 7.69
C ALA A 356 44.84 -2.20 8.81
N ALA A 357 43.54 -1.95 8.86
CA ALA A 357 42.87 -1.35 10.02
C ALA A 357 41.95 -2.40 10.65
N THR A 358 42.26 -2.71 11.90
CA THR A 358 41.51 -3.49 12.88
C THR A 358 40.01 -3.12 12.86
N PRO A 359 39.08 -4.08 13.02
CA PRO A 359 37.65 -3.77 13.02
C PRO A 359 37.31 -2.94 14.27
N SER A 360 36.98 -1.66 14.08
CA SER A 360 36.37 -0.86 15.15
C SER A 360 34.98 -1.42 15.42
N ALA A 361 34.71 -1.75 16.69
CA ALA A 361 33.41 -2.17 17.17
C ALA A 361 32.31 -1.24 16.65
N SER A 362 31.36 -1.80 15.90
CA SER A 362 30.12 -1.13 15.54
C SER A 362 29.43 -0.64 16.81
N PRO A 363 28.87 0.58 16.84
CA PRO A 363 28.14 1.07 18.00
C PRO A 363 26.93 0.15 18.20
N THR A 364 26.91 -0.54 19.34
CA THR A 364 25.77 -1.33 19.79
C THR A 364 24.56 -0.41 19.91
N ARG A 365 23.60 -0.60 19.00
CA ARG A 365 22.28 0.00 19.08
C ARG A 365 21.71 -0.39 20.46
N PRO A 366 21.31 0.55 21.33
CA PRO A 366 20.73 0.19 22.62
C PRO A 366 19.49 -0.66 22.36
N THR A 367 19.56 -1.93 22.74
CA THR A 367 18.49 -2.90 22.61
C THR A 367 17.40 -2.55 23.63
N PHE A 368 16.47 -1.70 23.21
CA PHE A 368 15.17 -1.49 23.86
C PHE A 368 14.21 -2.68 23.62
N CYS A 369 14.70 -3.80 23.11
CA CYS A 369 13.92 -4.99 22.86
C CYS A 369 13.52 -5.63 24.20
N PRO A 370 12.23 -5.96 24.38
CA PRO A 370 11.77 -6.70 25.54
C PRO A 370 12.49 -8.04 25.65
N VAL A 371 12.80 -8.48 26.87
CA VAL A 371 13.61 -9.69 27.11
C VAL A 371 12.77 -10.93 26.76
N PRO A 372 13.17 -11.73 25.76
CA PRO A 372 12.46 -12.97 25.44
C PRO A 372 12.56 -13.97 26.60
N GLN A 373 11.45 -14.62 26.93
CA GLN A 373 11.34 -15.62 27.99
C GLN A 373 10.83 -16.95 27.42
N PRO A 374 11.13 -18.12 28.02
CA PRO A 374 10.46 -19.35 27.63
C PRO A 374 8.93 -19.18 27.66
N TYR A 375 8.22 -19.82 26.73
CA TYR A 375 6.75 -19.82 26.77
C TYR A 375 6.28 -20.44 28.09
N PRO A 376 5.40 -19.79 28.88
CA PRO A 376 5.16 -20.24 30.25
C PRO A 376 4.36 -21.55 30.27
N ASP A 377 4.61 -22.38 31.27
CA ASP A 377 3.87 -23.60 31.53
C ASP A 377 2.39 -23.31 31.82
N ARG A 378 1.53 -24.33 31.69
CA ARG A 378 0.11 -24.24 32.07
C ARG A 378 -0.03 -23.75 33.51
N GLY A 379 -0.90 -22.77 33.72
CA GLY A 379 -1.21 -22.26 35.06
C GLY A 379 -0.23 -21.21 35.57
N VAL A 380 0.82 -20.89 34.80
CA VAL A 380 1.81 -19.86 35.14
C VAL A 380 1.53 -18.60 34.33
N LEU A 381 1.34 -17.48 35.04
CA LEU A 381 1.25 -16.16 34.41
C LEU A 381 2.65 -15.70 33.96
N PRO A 382 2.82 -15.23 32.72
CA PRO A 382 4.05 -14.57 32.29
C PRO A 382 4.22 -13.21 32.97
N SER A 383 5.44 -12.68 32.91
CA SER A 383 5.68 -11.26 33.12
C SER A 383 5.14 -10.46 31.92
N ILE A 384 4.13 -9.62 32.16
CA ILE A 384 3.50 -8.78 31.13
C ILE A 384 3.96 -7.33 31.28
N GLU A 385 4.54 -6.75 30.23
CA GLU A 385 4.96 -5.35 30.22
C GLU A 385 3.77 -4.40 29.92
N GLU A 386 3.01 -4.04 30.97
CA GLU A 386 1.77 -3.23 30.89
C GLU A 386 1.94 -1.80 30.33
N ALA A 387 3.16 -1.27 30.29
CA ALA A 387 3.42 0.05 29.75
C ALA A 387 3.63 0.06 28.22
N ARG A 388 3.90 -1.10 27.61
CA ARG A 388 4.39 -1.17 26.22
C ARG A 388 3.31 -0.99 25.17
N LEU A 389 2.04 -1.23 25.51
CA LEU A 389 0.92 -0.94 24.62
C LEU A 389 0.26 0.42 24.92
N LYS A 390 0.94 1.32 25.65
CA LYS A 390 0.43 2.68 25.92
C LYS A 390 0.31 3.54 24.67
N PHE A 391 0.99 3.20 23.57
CA PHE A 391 0.82 3.92 22.31
C PHE A 391 -0.58 3.76 21.71
N LEU A 392 -1.29 2.66 21.98
CA LEU A 392 -2.61 2.39 21.41
C LEU A 392 -3.59 3.54 21.71
N HIS A 393 -4.54 3.81 20.82
CA HIS A 393 -5.53 4.86 21.04
C HIS A 393 -6.32 4.62 22.34
N ALA A 394 -6.82 5.69 22.97
CA ALA A 394 -7.55 5.59 24.25
C ALA A 394 -8.83 4.75 24.16
N ASP A 395 -9.42 4.62 22.96
CA ASP A 395 -10.57 3.75 22.71
C ASP A 395 -10.23 2.26 22.94
N ILE A 396 -8.96 1.84 22.81
CA ILE A 396 -8.51 0.49 23.17
C ILE A 396 -8.29 0.43 24.69
N GLN A 397 -9.32 -0.03 25.41
CA GLN A 397 -9.34 -0.03 26.87
C GLN A 397 -8.42 -1.12 27.46
N GLN A 398 -8.36 -2.27 26.80
CA GLN A 398 -7.53 -3.41 27.22
C GLN A 398 -6.83 -4.03 26.01
N ALA A 399 -5.60 -4.48 26.21
CA ALA A 399 -4.85 -5.17 25.17
C ALA A 399 -3.82 -6.14 25.78
N CYS A 400 -3.61 -7.25 25.08
CA CYS A 400 -2.50 -8.15 25.35
C CYS A 400 -1.91 -8.62 24.01
N LEU A 401 -0.60 -8.52 23.86
CA LEU A 401 0.16 -8.96 22.68
C LEU A 401 1.29 -9.89 23.14
N CYS A 402 1.37 -11.05 22.53
CA CYS A 402 2.42 -12.04 22.76
C CYS A 402 3.23 -12.22 21.47
N LEU A 403 4.50 -11.82 21.50
CA LEU A 403 5.43 -11.96 20.38
C LEU A 403 6.20 -13.26 20.54
N GLY A 404 6.29 -14.07 19.49
CA GLY A 404 7.06 -15.31 19.47
C GLY A 404 8.31 -15.21 18.61
N GLN A 405 9.42 -15.72 19.13
CA GLN A 405 10.70 -15.80 18.43
C GLN A 405 11.35 -17.16 18.68
N PHE A 406 11.96 -17.74 17.66
CA PHE A 406 12.72 -18.98 17.81
C PHE A 406 14.19 -18.65 18.11
N VAL A 407 14.64 -19.01 19.31
CA VAL A 407 16.05 -18.94 19.72
C VAL A 407 16.53 -20.36 19.93
N ASN A 408 17.59 -20.76 19.24
CA ASN A 408 18.12 -22.14 19.29
C ASN A 408 17.03 -23.21 19.06
N GLN A 409 16.17 -23.00 18.05
CA GLN A 409 15.05 -23.90 17.70
C GLN A 409 13.95 -24.05 18.77
N GLN A 410 14.03 -23.28 19.86
CA GLN A 410 13.02 -23.22 20.92
C GLN A 410 12.24 -21.91 20.83
N LEU A 411 10.93 -21.99 21.08
CA LEU A 411 10.07 -20.82 21.12
C LEU A 411 10.30 -20.04 22.43
N THR A 412 10.66 -18.78 22.27
CA THR A 412 10.68 -17.77 23.32
C THR A 412 9.61 -16.72 23.02
N THR A 413 9.14 -16.04 24.06
CA THR A 413 8.05 -15.07 23.97
C THR A 413 8.29 -13.83 24.80
N THR A 414 7.65 -12.77 24.34
CA THR A 414 7.49 -11.52 25.07
C THR A 414 6.01 -11.20 25.20
N TRP A 415 5.58 -10.77 26.39
CA TRP A 415 4.20 -10.39 26.66
C TRP A 415 4.09 -8.89 26.94
N LEU A 416 3.30 -8.19 26.13
CA LEU A 416 3.06 -6.76 26.21
C LEU A 416 1.60 -6.51 26.56
N GLY A 417 1.34 -5.54 27.44
CA GLY A 417 0.00 -5.32 27.98
C GLY A 417 -0.45 -3.86 27.93
N ARG A 418 -1.77 -3.71 28.02
CA ARG A 418 -2.49 -2.55 28.57
C ARG A 418 -3.69 -3.10 29.34
N SER A 419 -3.65 -3.02 30.67
CA SER A 419 -4.66 -3.65 31.54
C SER A 419 -4.93 -5.10 31.12
N ALA A 420 -3.87 -5.85 30.80
CA ALA A 420 -3.97 -7.13 30.09
C ALA A 420 -4.71 -8.19 30.91
N LEU A 421 -4.59 -8.14 32.24
CA LEU A 421 -5.20 -9.04 33.21
C LEU A 421 -6.56 -8.55 33.76
N ALA A 422 -7.06 -7.40 33.29
CA ALA A 422 -8.36 -6.91 33.72
C ALA A 422 -9.48 -7.81 33.13
N ASN A 423 -10.27 -8.43 33.99
CA ASN A 423 -11.37 -9.29 33.54
C ASN A 423 -12.57 -8.45 33.09
N GLY A 424 -13.17 -8.83 31.97
CA GLY A 424 -14.37 -8.22 31.44
C GLY A 424 -15.12 -9.18 30.51
N GLU A 425 -16.29 -8.75 30.03
CA GLU A 425 -17.00 -9.49 29.00
C GLU A 425 -16.25 -9.36 27.68
N LEU A 426 -15.81 -10.49 27.14
CA LEU A 426 -15.15 -10.55 25.83
C LEU A 426 -16.10 -11.01 24.71
N TRP A 427 -17.41 -10.99 24.97
CA TRP A 427 -18.47 -11.28 24.00
C TRP A 427 -18.24 -12.61 23.27
N SER A 428 -18.55 -12.66 21.97
CA SER A 428 -18.37 -13.84 21.12
C SER A 428 -16.92 -14.31 20.97
N ALA A 429 -15.91 -13.52 21.39
CA ALA A 429 -14.52 -13.92 21.29
C ALA A 429 -14.23 -15.19 22.12
N THR A 430 -14.99 -15.44 23.19
CA THR A 430 -14.80 -16.58 24.09
C THR A 430 -15.43 -17.89 23.60
N LYS A 431 -16.21 -17.86 22.50
CA LYS A 431 -17.02 -19.01 22.04
C LYS A 431 -16.22 -20.22 21.58
N VAL A 432 -14.95 -20.03 21.25
CA VAL A 432 -14.04 -21.13 20.88
C VAL A 432 -13.56 -21.95 22.09
N LEU A 433 -13.63 -21.40 23.31
CA LEU A 433 -13.12 -22.05 24.53
C LEU A 433 -13.77 -23.43 24.81
N PRO A 434 -15.11 -23.59 24.75
CA PRO A 434 -15.75 -24.87 25.01
C PRO A 434 -15.37 -25.93 23.96
N LEU A 435 -15.13 -25.54 22.70
CA LEU A 435 -14.67 -26.44 21.64
C LEU A 435 -13.24 -26.95 21.91
N LEU A 436 -12.32 -26.09 22.33
CA LEU A 436 -10.97 -26.52 22.71
C LEU A 436 -10.98 -27.44 23.94
N HIS A 437 -11.83 -27.13 24.93
CA HIS A 437 -12.02 -28.01 26.07
C HIS A 437 -12.61 -29.37 25.67
N LEU A 438 -13.56 -29.40 24.73
CA LEU A 438 -14.12 -30.64 24.18
C LEU A 438 -13.01 -31.53 23.62
N ILE A 439 -12.08 -30.97 22.83
CA ILE A 439 -10.94 -31.71 22.27
C ILE A 439 -10.07 -32.32 23.38
N SER A 440 -9.73 -31.53 24.41
CA SER A 440 -9.01 -32.03 25.58
C SER A 440 -9.74 -33.19 26.27
N GLN A 441 -11.07 -33.14 26.37
CA GLN A 441 -11.88 -34.22 26.94
C GLN A 441 -11.91 -35.45 26.04
N VAL A 442 -12.08 -35.28 24.73
CA VAL A 442 -12.07 -36.38 23.75
C VAL A 442 -10.76 -37.15 23.85
N HIS A 443 -9.62 -36.47 23.78
CA HIS A 443 -8.33 -37.14 23.81
C HIS A 443 -7.95 -37.69 25.18
N SER A 444 -8.62 -37.27 26.25
CA SER A 444 -8.50 -37.94 27.55
C SER A 444 -9.17 -39.32 27.60
N LYS A 445 -10.16 -39.57 26.74
CA LYS A 445 -10.90 -40.84 26.65
C LYS A 445 -10.44 -41.70 25.47
N ALA A 446 -10.11 -41.06 24.36
CA ALA A 446 -9.73 -41.71 23.11
C ALA A 446 -8.60 -40.90 22.44
N ILE A 447 -7.36 -41.14 22.87
CA ILE A 447 -6.17 -40.42 22.37
C ILE A 447 -6.00 -40.53 20.84
N GLN A 448 -6.50 -41.61 20.25
CA GLN A 448 -6.45 -41.84 18.80
C GLN A 448 -7.67 -41.28 18.05
N ALA A 449 -8.67 -40.72 18.71
CA ALA A 449 -9.79 -40.09 18.02
C ALA A 449 -9.36 -38.83 17.27
N ASP A 450 -9.98 -38.61 16.11
CA ASP A 450 -9.82 -37.39 15.34
C ASP A 450 -11.17 -36.71 15.15
N ILE A 451 -11.28 -35.43 15.51
CA ILE A 451 -12.58 -34.75 15.57
C ILE A 451 -13.23 -34.58 14.19
N ASP A 452 -12.45 -34.59 13.11
CA ASP A 452 -12.98 -34.57 11.75
C ASP A 452 -13.79 -35.84 11.41
N GLN A 453 -13.61 -36.90 12.19
CA GLN A 453 -14.31 -38.19 12.03
C GLN A 453 -15.40 -38.40 13.10
N LEU A 454 -15.62 -37.39 13.95
CA LEU A 454 -16.63 -37.44 14.99
C LEU A 454 -17.82 -36.56 14.61
N VAL A 455 -18.99 -36.96 15.07
CA VAL A 455 -20.24 -36.23 14.82
C VAL A 455 -20.97 -35.92 16.11
N ILE A 456 -21.71 -34.81 16.11
CA ILE A 456 -22.66 -34.47 17.17
C ILE A 456 -24.06 -34.81 16.69
N ARG A 457 -24.83 -35.47 17.57
CA ARG A 457 -26.24 -35.77 17.33
C ARG A 457 -27.09 -35.49 18.57
N SER A 458 -28.39 -35.33 18.37
CA SER A 458 -29.35 -35.28 19.47
C SER A 458 -29.67 -36.69 19.94
N GLY A 459 -29.71 -36.92 21.25
CA GLY A 459 -30.17 -38.21 21.81
C GLY A 459 -31.60 -38.52 21.37
N GLY A 460 -31.75 -39.32 20.32
CA GLY A 460 -33.04 -39.71 19.72
C GLY A 460 -33.29 -39.26 18.28
N ARG A 461 -32.40 -38.50 17.62
CA ARG A 461 -32.50 -38.16 16.19
C ARG A 461 -31.37 -38.81 15.37
N SER A 462 -31.64 -39.05 14.09
CA SER A 462 -30.67 -39.60 13.12
C SER A 462 -29.78 -38.54 12.46
N THR A 463 -30.11 -37.25 12.57
CA THR A 463 -29.27 -36.19 11.97
C THR A 463 -27.96 -36.06 12.72
N GLU A 464 -26.87 -36.16 11.98
CA GLU A 464 -25.49 -36.08 12.45
C GLU A 464 -24.82 -34.83 11.87
N PHE A 465 -24.06 -34.12 12.69
CA PHE A 465 -23.36 -32.90 12.28
C PHE A 465 -21.86 -33.08 12.52
N SER A 466 -21.05 -32.78 11.51
CA SER A 466 -19.59 -32.71 11.64
C SER A 466 -19.19 -31.66 12.66
N ILE A 467 -18.20 -31.96 13.50
CA ILE A 467 -17.65 -30.94 14.42
C ILE A 467 -17.01 -29.81 13.64
N HIS A 468 -16.35 -30.10 12.51
CA HIS A 468 -15.69 -29.09 11.70
C HIS A 468 -16.71 -28.08 11.17
N ASP A 469 -17.81 -28.55 10.59
CA ASP A 469 -18.84 -27.67 10.02
C ASP A 469 -19.52 -26.82 11.10
N LEU A 470 -19.81 -27.41 12.27
CA LEU A 470 -20.31 -26.67 13.43
C LEU A 470 -19.30 -25.62 13.93
N ALA A 471 -18.00 -25.90 13.86
CA ALA A 471 -16.96 -24.96 14.24
C ALA A 471 -16.82 -23.81 13.23
N VAL A 472 -16.95 -24.10 11.92
CA VAL A 472 -16.97 -23.10 10.85
C VAL A 472 -18.17 -22.18 10.99
N ASP A 473 -19.38 -22.74 11.11
CA ASP A 473 -20.63 -21.96 11.22
C ASP A 473 -20.68 -21.11 12.51
N MET A 474 -20.00 -21.58 13.57
CA MET A 474 -19.85 -20.81 14.82
C MET A 474 -19.01 -19.53 14.64
N VAL A 475 -18.13 -19.46 13.64
CA VAL A 475 -17.14 -18.37 13.51
C VAL A 475 -17.27 -17.54 12.22
N ASN A 476 -17.78 -18.10 11.12
CA ASN A 476 -18.03 -17.35 9.88
C ASN A 476 -19.32 -16.50 9.94
N TYR A 477 -20.26 -16.85 10.84
CA TYR A 477 -21.58 -16.23 10.97
C TYR A 477 -22.44 -16.33 9.70
N GLU A 478 -22.32 -17.42 8.94
CA GLU A 478 -23.16 -17.64 7.74
C GLU A 478 -24.53 -18.23 8.08
N TYR A 479 -24.70 -18.80 9.29
CA TYR A 479 -25.95 -19.38 9.80
C TYR A 479 -26.45 -20.57 8.96
N ASP A 480 -25.53 -21.36 8.41
CA ASP A 480 -25.85 -22.54 7.60
C ASP A 480 -26.48 -23.65 8.44
N ILE A 481 -26.09 -23.77 9.71
CA ILE A 481 -26.58 -24.78 10.66
C ILE A 481 -27.37 -24.11 11.78
N SER A 482 -26.76 -23.15 12.48
CA SER A 482 -27.38 -22.45 13.61
C SER A 482 -26.64 -21.16 13.96
N SER A 483 -27.13 -20.41 14.94
CA SER A 483 -26.43 -19.21 15.40
C SER A 483 -25.13 -19.58 16.11
N SER A 484 -24.13 -18.68 15.99
CA SER A 484 -22.88 -18.77 16.75
C SER A 484 -23.11 -18.90 18.26
N ASN A 485 -24.15 -18.25 18.82
CA ASN A 485 -24.50 -18.35 20.24
C ASN A 485 -25.02 -19.76 20.59
N ALA A 486 -25.93 -20.30 19.79
CA ALA A 486 -26.55 -21.61 20.02
C ALA A 486 -25.53 -22.75 19.88
N LEU A 487 -24.62 -22.67 18.90
CA LEU A 487 -23.53 -23.63 18.70
C LEU A 487 -22.55 -23.62 19.89
N ALA A 488 -22.11 -22.43 20.31
CA ALA A 488 -21.21 -22.31 21.45
C ALA A 488 -21.86 -22.74 22.77
N ALA A 489 -23.16 -22.46 22.94
CA ALA A 489 -23.95 -22.94 24.08
C ALA A 489 -24.08 -24.47 24.08
N MET A 490 -24.25 -25.10 22.91
CA MET A 490 -24.24 -26.56 22.77
C MET A 490 -22.88 -27.16 23.17
N PHE A 491 -21.76 -26.60 22.70
CA PHE A 491 -20.44 -27.09 23.08
C PHE A 491 -20.17 -27.01 24.59
N LYS A 492 -20.71 -25.99 25.28
CA LYS A 492 -20.65 -25.89 26.75
C LYS A 492 -21.31 -27.07 27.46
N LEU A 493 -22.31 -27.72 26.85
CA LEU A 493 -23.04 -28.81 27.48
C LEU A 493 -22.22 -30.08 27.69
N PHE A 494 -21.08 -30.28 27.02
CA PHE A 494 -20.22 -31.45 27.25
C PHE A 494 -19.42 -31.42 28.56
N THR A 495 -19.58 -30.34 29.34
CA THR A 495 -18.92 -30.16 30.64
C THR A 495 -19.82 -29.38 31.60
N THR A 496 -19.42 -29.31 32.87
CA THR A 496 -20.07 -28.44 33.85
C THR A 496 -19.40 -27.05 33.88
N PRO A 497 -20.11 -25.98 34.30
CA PRO A 497 -19.53 -24.64 34.40
C PRO A 497 -18.25 -24.59 35.24
N GLN A 498 -18.25 -25.26 36.39
CA GLN A 498 -17.11 -25.30 37.31
C GLN A 498 -15.91 -26.03 36.72
N THR A 499 -16.15 -27.10 35.96
CA THR A 499 -15.08 -27.85 35.30
C THR A 499 -14.43 -27.03 34.20
N LEU A 500 -15.24 -26.35 33.37
CA LEU A 500 -14.75 -25.51 32.29
C LEU A 500 -13.94 -24.31 32.82
N GLU A 501 -14.46 -23.62 33.85
CA GLU A 501 -13.73 -22.54 34.52
C GLU A 501 -12.42 -23.03 35.14
N LYS A 502 -12.44 -24.17 35.86
CA LYS A 502 -11.24 -24.74 36.47
C LYS A 502 -10.20 -25.12 35.42
N TRP A 503 -10.61 -25.68 34.28
CA TRP A 503 -9.73 -25.95 33.15
C TRP A 503 -9.12 -24.65 32.60
N LEU A 504 -9.93 -23.61 32.41
CA LEU A 504 -9.44 -22.36 31.87
C LEU A 504 -8.42 -21.69 32.82
N ARG A 505 -8.70 -21.69 34.13
CA ARG A 505 -7.76 -21.23 35.16
C ARG A 505 -6.47 -22.04 35.16
N SER A 506 -6.54 -23.36 34.94
CA SER A 506 -5.37 -24.22 34.96
C SER A 506 -4.47 -24.08 33.74
N ILE A 507 -4.96 -23.59 32.60
CA ILE A 507 -4.13 -23.35 31.41
C ILE A 507 -3.59 -21.91 31.34
N THR A 508 -4.32 -20.94 31.90
CA THR A 508 -3.94 -19.50 31.90
C THR A 508 -3.18 -19.09 33.16
N GLY A 509 -3.50 -19.63 34.32
CA GLY A 509 -2.99 -19.16 35.61
C GLY A 509 -3.75 -17.96 36.18
N ASN A 510 -4.69 -17.36 35.44
CA ASN A 510 -5.52 -16.27 35.94
C ASN A 510 -6.61 -16.84 36.87
N THR A 511 -6.35 -16.81 38.17
CA THR A 511 -7.28 -17.34 39.19
C THR A 511 -8.52 -16.48 39.40
N GLN A 512 -8.54 -15.25 38.89
CA GLN A 512 -9.61 -14.27 39.06
C GLN A 512 -10.70 -14.36 37.97
N LEU A 513 -10.43 -15.07 36.86
CA LEU A 513 -11.42 -15.20 35.79
C LEU A 513 -12.67 -15.96 36.24
N VAL A 514 -13.81 -15.64 35.64
CA VAL A 514 -15.07 -16.36 35.84
C VAL A 514 -15.63 -16.75 34.48
N PHE A 515 -15.91 -18.04 34.27
CA PHE A 515 -16.39 -18.52 32.97
C PHE A 515 -17.45 -19.60 33.13
N ARG A 516 -18.65 -19.15 33.52
CA ARG A 516 -19.78 -20.03 33.86
C ARG A 516 -21.04 -19.72 33.07
N GLY A 517 -21.11 -18.55 32.44
CA GLY A 517 -22.28 -18.04 31.76
C GLY A 517 -22.65 -18.78 30.48
N ASN A 518 -23.84 -18.48 29.97
CA ASN A 518 -24.26 -18.86 28.62
C ASN A 518 -23.87 -17.76 27.61
N TYR A 519 -24.47 -17.79 26.41
CA TYR A 519 -24.25 -16.79 25.36
C TYR A 519 -25.56 -16.10 24.96
N GLY A 520 -26.49 -15.92 25.92
CA GLY A 520 -27.78 -15.25 25.67
C GLY A 520 -28.81 -16.05 24.87
N GLU A 521 -28.43 -17.20 24.30
CA GLU A 521 -29.32 -18.09 23.53
C GLU A 521 -29.29 -19.52 24.08
N GLY A 522 -30.36 -20.29 23.80
CA GLY A 522 -30.41 -21.72 24.06
C GLY A 522 -29.45 -22.53 23.17
N PRO A 523 -29.03 -23.72 23.59
CA PRO A 523 -28.15 -24.58 22.80
C PRO A 523 -28.85 -25.13 21.55
N PHE A 524 -28.14 -25.21 20.42
CA PHE A 524 -28.65 -25.77 19.17
C PHE A 524 -29.23 -27.19 19.36
N ILE A 525 -28.46 -28.06 20.02
CA ILE A 525 -28.93 -29.36 20.51
C ILE A 525 -28.88 -29.31 22.04
N GLY A 526 -30.02 -29.50 22.70
CA GLY A 526 -30.12 -29.40 24.17
C GLY A 526 -29.58 -30.61 24.94
N ARG A 527 -29.42 -31.77 24.28
CA ARG A 527 -28.81 -32.99 24.84
C ARG A 527 -27.84 -33.60 23.82
N PRO A 528 -26.73 -32.91 23.52
CA PRO A 528 -25.82 -33.34 22.49
C PRO A 528 -25.07 -34.60 22.95
N VAL A 529 -24.83 -35.49 22.00
CA VAL A 529 -24.02 -36.69 22.17
C VAL A 529 -22.93 -36.64 21.11
N LEU A 530 -21.69 -36.80 21.56
CA LEU A 530 -20.54 -36.92 20.68
C LEU A 530 -20.31 -38.39 20.34
N TRP A 531 -20.45 -38.71 19.07
CA TRP A 531 -20.44 -40.06 18.54
C TRP A 531 -19.20 -40.31 17.68
N ASP A 532 -18.53 -41.43 17.94
CA ASP A 532 -17.46 -41.95 17.10
C ASP A 532 -18.07 -42.93 16.10
N GLN A 533 -18.17 -42.50 14.84
CA GLN A 533 -18.77 -43.31 13.77
C GLN A 533 -17.94 -44.57 13.48
N GLN A 534 -16.61 -44.51 13.59
CA GLN A 534 -15.77 -45.67 13.30
C GLN A 534 -15.92 -46.76 14.38
N ARG A 535 -15.97 -46.34 15.64
CA ARG A 535 -16.07 -47.26 16.79
C ARG A 535 -17.51 -47.54 17.21
N GLN A 536 -18.49 -46.88 16.60
CA GLN A 536 -19.92 -46.98 16.90
C GLN A 536 -20.20 -46.80 18.41
N GLN A 537 -19.61 -45.76 19.02
CA GLN A 537 -19.74 -45.52 20.45
C GLN A 537 -19.90 -44.04 20.80
N VAL A 538 -20.51 -43.79 21.96
CA VAL A 538 -20.57 -42.46 22.57
C VAL A 538 -19.26 -42.16 23.29
N LEU A 539 -18.57 -41.09 22.89
CA LEU A 539 -17.37 -40.62 23.60
C LEU A 539 -17.71 -39.66 24.74
N LEU A 540 -18.60 -38.71 24.46
CA LEU A 540 -19.04 -37.69 25.42
C LEU A 540 -20.56 -37.49 25.29
N ALA A 541 -21.21 -37.18 26.40
CA ALA A 541 -22.61 -36.83 26.45
C ALA A 541 -22.78 -35.53 27.23
N ALA A 542 -23.92 -34.88 27.04
CA ALA A 542 -24.29 -33.69 27.81
C ALA A 542 -24.17 -33.92 29.32
N SER A 543 -23.59 -32.97 30.04
CA SER A 543 -23.46 -32.99 31.51
C SER A 543 -24.80 -32.86 32.23
N GLY A 544 -25.84 -32.38 31.53
CA GLY A 544 -27.16 -32.07 32.10
C GLY A 544 -27.17 -30.80 32.98
N VAL A 545 -26.02 -30.17 33.21
CA VAL A 545 -25.91 -28.96 34.05
C VAL A 545 -26.04 -27.72 33.19
N ARG A 546 -26.96 -26.83 33.56
CA ARG A 546 -27.13 -25.55 32.88
C ARG A 546 -25.96 -24.61 33.20
N HIS A 547 -25.47 -23.93 32.16
CA HIS A 547 -24.49 -22.84 32.30
C HIS A 547 -25.21 -21.54 32.65
N GLY A 548 -24.68 -20.81 33.63
CA GLY A 548 -25.23 -19.58 34.17
C GLY A 548 -24.18 -18.82 34.98
N GLY A 549 -24.34 -17.50 35.08
CA GLY A 549 -23.36 -16.59 35.66
C GLY A 549 -22.58 -15.79 34.59
N PRO A 550 -21.49 -15.10 34.97
CA PRO A 550 -20.76 -14.26 34.03
C PRO A 550 -19.73 -15.05 33.21
N ASN A 551 -19.31 -14.44 32.10
CA ASN A 551 -18.11 -14.80 31.33
C ASN A 551 -17.14 -13.61 31.37
N ALA A 552 -16.43 -13.46 32.49
CA ALA A 552 -15.46 -12.40 32.72
C ALA A 552 -14.03 -12.96 32.57
N LEU A 553 -13.39 -12.63 31.44
CA LEU A 553 -12.03 -13.04 31.11
C LEU A 553 -11.20 -11.80 30.77
N SER A 554 -9.88 -11.94 30.82
CA SER A 554 -8.95 -10.89 30.44
C SER A 554 -8.49 -11.03 28.99
N THR A 555 -8.00 -9.93 28.39
CA THR A 555 -7.36 -9.99 27.07
C THR A 555 -6.14 -10.92 27.07
N TYR A 556 -5.44 -11.05 28.20
CA TYR A 556 -4.40 -12.05 28.39
C TYR A 556 -4.91 -13.48 28.20
N ASP A 557 -6.05 -13.85 28.79
CA ASP A 557 -6.58 -15.22 28.72
C ASP A 557 -6.87 -15.63 27.28
N MET A 558 -7.42 -14.71 26.49
CA MET A 558 -7.68 -14.95 25.06
C MET A 558 -6.40 -14.98 24.24
N THR A 559 -5.47 -14.05 24.46
CA THR A 559 -4.16 -14.07 23.77
C THR A 559 -3.42 -15.38 24.07
N ARG A 560 -3.40 -15.79 25.34
CA ARG A 560 -2.81 -17.05 25.80
C ARG A 560 -3.42 -18.26 25.10
N LEU A 561 -4.74 -18.30 24.95
CA LEU A 561 -5.44 -19.36 24.25
C LEU A 561 -5.06 -19.42 22.76
N MET A 562 -5.07 -18.27 22.08
CA MET A 562 -4.73 -18.18 20.66
C MET A 562 -3.28 -18.60 20.41
N THR A 563 -2.35 -18.19 21.27
CA THR A 563 -0.95 -18.61 21.16
C THR A 563 -0.74 -20.07 21.53
N MET A 564 -1.48 -20.61 22.50
CA MET A 564 -1.45 -22.05 22.79
C MET A 564 -1.91 -22.87 21.60
N LEU A 565 -2.94 -22.42 20.88
CA LEU A 565 -3.43 -23.09 19.66
C LEU A 565 -2.44 -22.93 18.50
N GLY A 566 -2.04 -21.71 18.17
CA GLY A 566 -1.16 -21.41 17.04
C GLY A 566 0.23 -22.03 17.17
N TRP A 567 0.82 -22.00 18.37
CA TRP A 567 2.13 -22.58 18.62
C TRP A 567 2.09 -24.02 19.14
N HIS A 568 0.92 -24.67 19.25
CA HIS A 568 0.81 -26.02 19.82
C HIS A 568 1.88 -27.01 19.31
N PRO A 569 2.24 -27.07 18.00
CA PRO A 569 3.28 -27.96 17.49
C PRO A 569 4.69 -27.69 18.03
N HIS A 570 4.94 -26.48 18.54
CA HIS A 570 6.24 -25.99 19.01
C HIS A 570 6.36 -25.92 20.53
N LEU A 571 5.24 -26.01 21.24
CA LEU A 571 5.20 -25.93 22.70
C LEU A 571 5.65 -27.24 23.36
N LEU A 572 6.30 -27.10 24.51
CA LEU A 572 6.54 -28.23 25.41
C LEU A 572 5.21 -28.78 25.94
N ALA A 573 5.18 -30.07 26.28
CA ALA A 573 3.95 -30.73 26.78
C ALA A 573 3.37 -30.09 28.05
N SER A 574 4.21 -29.42 28.86
CA SER A 574 3.83 -28.64 30.04
C SER A 574 3.08 -27.34 29.70
N ALA A 575 3.31 -26.79 28.51
CA ALA A 575 2.71 -25.55 28.01
C ALA A 575 1.59 -25.75 26.96
N GLN A 576 1.49 -26.94 26.38
CA GLN A 576 0.44 -27.30 25.42
C GLN A 576 -0.97 -27.35 26.04
N LEU A 577 -2.01 -27.22 25.19
CA LEU A 577 -3.39 -27.52 25.58
C LEU A 577 -3.44 -28.96 26.14
N PRO A 578 -3.99 -29.16 27.35
CA PRO A 578 -3.83 -30.42 28.06
C PRO A 578 -4.49 -31.56 27.28
N ARG A 579 -3.71 -32.61 27.00
CA ARG A 579 -4.12 -33.84 26.28
C ARG A 579 -4.55 -33.67 24.82
N ALA A 580 -4.76 -32.44 24.35
CA ALA A 580 -5.19 -32.17 22.99
C ALA A 580 -4.10 -32.58 21.98
N GLN A 581 -4.50 -33.33 20.95
CA GLN A 581 -3.65 -33.77 19.86
C GLN A 581 -3.79 -32.83 18.67
N TRP A 582 -2.66 -32.58 18.01
CA TRP A 582 -2.60 -31.65 16.87
C TRP A 582 -3.59 -32.01 15.76
N LYS A 583 -3.74 -33.30 15.44
CA LYS A 583 -4.66 -33.79 14.39
C LYS A 583 -6.11 -33.29 14.52
N SER A 584 -6.56 -33.00 15.74
CA SER A 584 -7.89 -32.41 15.94
C SER A 584 -7.86 -30.90 16.15
N LEU A 585 -6.76 -30.35 16.67
CA LEU A 585 -6.60 -28.89 16.79
C LEU A 585 -6.51 -28.22 15.42
N GLU A 586 -5.95 -28.89 14.42
CA GLU A 586 -5.89 -28.35 13.06
C GLU A 586 -7.26 -28.10 12.43
N SER A 587 -8.28 -28.88 12.79
CA SER A 587 -9.65 -28.64 12.36
C SER A 587 -10.22 -27.33 12.93
N VAL A 588 -9.87 -26.99 14.18
CA VAL A 588 -10.22 -25.69 14.79
C VAL A 588 -9.43 -24.56 14.14
N VAL A 589 -8.17 -24.78 13.78
CA VAL A 589 -7.35 -23.80 13.04
C VAL A 589 -8.00 -23.47 11.70
N ARG A 590 -8.42 -24.49 10.92
CA ARG A 590 -9.12 -24.30 9.65
C ARG A 590 -10.46 -23.58 9.82
N ALA A 591 -11.18 -23.84 10.91
CA ALA A 591 -12.42 -23.12 11.21
C ALA A 591 -12.15 -21.63 11.54
N LEU A 592 -11.25 -21.34 12.49
CA LEU A 592 -10.90 -19.96 12.87
C LEU A 592 -10.23 -19.17 11.72
N GLY A 593 -9.60 -19.87 10.77
CA GLY A 593 -9.11 -19.27 9.54
C GLY A 593 -10.24 -18.70 8.66
N ARG A 594 -11.50 -19.10 8.88
CA ARG A 594 -12.70 -18.63 8.18
C ARG A 594 -13.52 -17.58 8.94
N ASP A 595 -13.10 -17.14 10.14
CA ASP A 595 -13.82 -16.12 10.92
C ASP A 595 -14.04 -14.82 10.12
N SER A 596 -15.14 -14.12 10.34
CA SER A 596 -15.53 -12.97 9.50
C SER A 596 -14.63 -11.74 9.67
N ALA A 597 -13.98 -11.57 10.82
CA ALA A 597 -13.20 -10.38 11.14
C ALA A 597 -11.81 -10.37 10.48
N ARG A 598 -11.56 -9.40 9.61
CA ARG A 598 -10.37 -9.33 8.74
C ARG A 598 -9.49 -8.09 8.96
N TYR A 599 -9.29 -7.69 10.22
CA TYR A 599 -8.41 -6.54 10.54
C TYR A 599 -6.95 -6.76 10.15
N VAL A 600 -6.42 -7.98 10.33
CA VAL A 600 -5.04 -8.31 9.91
C VAL A 600 -4.93 -8.23 8.39
N ASP A 601 -5.92 -8.68 7.63
CA ASP A 601 -5.93 -8.56 6.18
C ASP A 601 -5.96 -7.09 5.74
N ALA A 602 -6.78 -6.26 6.39
CA ALA A 602 -6.80 -4.82 6.15
C ALA A 602 -5.43 -4.19 6.43
N ALA A 603 -4.78 -4.56 7.53
CA ALA A 603 -3.43 -4.12 7.86
C ALA A 603 -2.39 -4.57 6.82
N ILE A 604 -2.44 -5.82 6.39
CA ILE A 604 -1.56 -6.38 5.34
C ILE A 604 -1.74 -5.62 4.03
N GLU A 605 -2.99 -5.38 3.64
CA GLU A 605 -3.32 -4.62 2.46
C GLU A 605 -2.77 -3.20 2.59
N ARG A 606 -3.01 -2.52 3.71
CA ARG A 606 -2.56 -1.14 3.92
C ARG A 606 -1.04 -1.00 3.93
N LEU A 607 -0.33 -1.95 4.54
CA LEU A 607 1.13 -1.97 4.62
C LEU A 607 1.79 -2.55 3.35
N GLY A 608 1.00 -3.01 2.38
CA GLY A 608 1.51 -3.54 1.12
C GLY A 608 2.26 -4.87 1.24
N LEU A 609 2.00 -5.67 2.29
CA LEU A 609 2.84 -6.81 2.67
C LEU A 609 2.64 -8.07 1.82
N ARG A 610 1.54 -8.15 1.06
CA ARG A 610 1.18 -9.35 0.30
C ARG A 610 2.33 -9.95 -0.54
N PRO A 611 3.14 -9.18 -1.29
CA PRO A 611 4.21 -9.73 -2.12
C PRO A 611 5.39 -10.31 -1.32
N VAL A 612 5.52 -9.95 -0.04
CA VAL A 612 6.67 -10.27 0.81
C VAL A 612 6.31 -11.17 2.00
N MET A 613 5.07 -11.64 2.08
CA MET A 613 4.62 -12.61 3.09
C MET A 613 4.60 -14.01 2.49
N GLN A 614 5.37 -14.92 3.08
CA GLN A 614 5.37 -16.34 2.70
C GLN A 614 4.71 -17.19 3.79
N SER A 615 3.93 -18.19 3.36
CA SER A 615 3.19 -19.12 4.23
C SER A 615 2.38 -18.44 5.35
N PRO A 616 1.51 -17.46 5.01
CA PRO A 616 0.77 -16.73 6.03
C PRO A 616 -0.27 -17.61 6.71
N VAL A 617 -0.38 -17.46 8.03
CA VAL A 617 -1.45 -18.01 8.86
C VAL A 617 -2.11 -16.85 9.58
N ILE A 618 -3.44 -16.75 9.48
CA ILE A 618 -4.24 -15.75 10.18
C ILE A 618 -5.47 -16.48 10.72
N ILE A 619 -5.50 -16.73 12.02
CA ILE A 619 -6.69 -17.25 12.69
C ILE A 619 -7.22 -16.19 13.64
N SER A 620 -8.53 -16.00 13.67
CA SER A 620 -9.13 -14.96 14.49
C SER A 620 -10.44 -15.40 15.11
N LYS A 621 -10.85 -14.64 16.13
CA LYS A 621 -12.19 -14.63 16.67
C LYS A 621 -12.52 -13.22 17.13
N MET A 622 -13.72 -12.78 16.82
CA MET A 622 -14.25 -11.51 17.28
C MET A 622 -15.39 -11.64 18.29
N GLY A 623 -15.62 -10.59 19.05
CA GLY A 623 -16.79 -10.35 19.89
C GLY A 623 -17.27 -8.91 19.78
N PHE A 624 -18.56 -8.70 19.60
CA PHE A 624 -19.16 -7.37 19.44
C PHE A 624 -20.50 -7.32 20.14
N GLY A 625 -20.80 -6.18 20.76
CA GLY A 625 -22.09 -5.95 21.37
C GLY A 625 -22.16 -4.66 22.17
N TYR A 626 -23.38 -4.29 22.51
CA TYR A 626 -23.66 -3.14 23.37
C TYR A 626 -23.82 -3.58 24.82
N SER A 627 -22.94 -3.09 25.71
CA SER A 627 -23.06 -3.37 27.14
C SER A 627 -24.13 -2.48 27.75
N SER A 628 -25.31 -3.03 28.05
CA SER A 628 -26.39 -2.28 28.72
C SER A 628 -25.97 -1.76 30.10
N GLN A 629 -25.15 -2.51 30.84
CA GLN A 629 -24.64 -2.11 32.15
C GLN A 629 -23.68 -0.92 32.06
N ARG A 630 -22.78 -0.92 31.07
CA ARG A 630 -21.77 0.13 30.88
C ARG A 630 -22.22 1.24 29.93
N ARG A 631 -23.39 1.06 29.31
CA ARG A 631 -24.05 1.95 28.33
C ARG A 631 -23.09 2.40 27.24
N ARG A 632 -22.46 1.42 26.57
CA ARG A 632 -21.42 1.63 25.56
C ARG A 632 -21.31 0.45 24.61
N THR A 633 -20.92 0.71 23.37
CA THR A 633 -20.54 -0.32 22.40
C THR A 633 -19.13 -0.83 22.68
N GLU A 634 -18.94 -2.14 22.53
CA GLU A 634 -17.66 -2.81 22.72
C GLU A 634 -17.36 -3.76 21.55
N LEU A 635 -16.08 -3.80 21.19
CA LEU A 635 -15.57 -4.67 20.14
C LEU A 635 -14.29 -5.33 20.64
N VAL A 636 -14.22 -6.64 20.52
CA VAL A 636 -13.09 -7.48 20.89
C VAL A 636 -12.57 -8.20 19.67
N TYR A 637 -11.27 -8.09 19.43
CA TYR A 637 -10.59 -8.81 18.36
C TYR A 637 -9.45 -9.63 18.94
N SER A 638 -9.49 -10.94 18.72
CA SER A 638 -8.48 -11.91 19.15
C SER A 638 -7.92 -12.60 17.92
N ALA A 639 -6.59 -12.64 17.75
CA ALA A 639 -5.96 -13.21 16.57
C ALA A 639 -4.63 -13.88 16.89
N PHE A 640 -4.25 -14.83 16.04
CA PHE A 640 -2.89 -15.36 15.94
C PHE A 640 -2.43 -15.25 14.49
N VAL A 641 -1.21 -14.77 14.30
CA VAL A 641 -0.63 -14.48 13.00
C VAL A 641 0.78 -15.07 12.92
N GLN A 642 1.09 -15.72 11.81
CA GLN A 642 2.43 -16.23 11.52
C GLN A 642 2.76 -16.14 10.03
N PHE A 643 3.97 -15.72 9.66
CA PHE A 643 4.46 -15.73 8.28
C PHE A 643 5.98 -15.54 8.23
N PHE A 644 6.61 -15.95 7.13
CA PHE A 644 7.99 -15.57 6.84
C PHE A 644 8.04 -14.21 6.14
N ASP A 645 8.88 -13.32 6.65
CA ASP A 645 9.07 -11.95 6.17
C ASP A 645 10.19 -11.89 5.13
N ALA A 646 9.81 -11.92 3.86
CA ALA A 646 10.73 -11.97 2.73
C ALA A 646 11.20 -10.58 2.25
N ARG A 647 11.02 -9.53 3.07
CA ARG A 647 11.54 -8.19 2.75
C ARG A 647 13.07 -8.24 2.73
N PRO A 648 13.75 -7.66 1.71
CA PRO A 648 15.21 -7.70 1.61
C PRO A 648 15.95 -7.21 2.86
N GLN A 649 15.42 -6.17 3.52
CA GLN A 649 15.96 -5.59 4.74
C GLN A 649 15.75 -6.44 6.00
N ALA A 650 14.83 -7.40 5.97
CA ALA A 650 14.54 -8.29 7.09
C ALA A 650 15.32 -9.61 7.00
N ILE A 651 15.72 -10.01 5.80
CA ILE A 651 16.49 -11.24 5.57
C ILE A 651 17.83 -11.13 6.31
N GLU A 652 18.10 -12.13 7.14
CA GLU A 652 19.35 -12.22 7.90
C GLU A 652 20.56 -12.37 6.96
N ALA A 653 21.77 -12.09 7.44
CA ALA A 653 23.00 -12.20 6.65
C ALA A 653 23.25 -13.60 6.05
N ASN A 654 22.59 -14.62 6.59
CA ASN A 654 22.62 -16.00 6.11
C ASN A 654 21.58 -16.31 5.01
N GLY A 655 20.79 -15.32 4.56
CA GLY A 655 19.75 -15.48 3.55
C GLY A 655 18.43 -16.07 4.06
N VAL A 656 18.25 -16.22 5.38
CA VAL A 656 17.03 -16.77 5.98
C VAL A 656 16.04 -15.64 6.26
N ALA A 657 14.83 -15.77 5.73
CA ALA A 657 13.72 -14.88 6.07
C ALA A 657 13.28 -15.14 7.53
N PRO A 658 13.15 -14.11 8.37
CA PRO A 658 12.70 -14.30 9.74
C PRO A 658 11.23 -14.70 9.78
N LEU A 659 10.89 -15.61 10.70
CA LEU A 659 9.51 -15.97 11.01
C LEU A 659 8.92 -14.93 11.96
N ARG A 660 7.96 -14.15 11.48
CA ARG A 660 7.16 -13.24 12.32
C ARG A 660 5.97 -14.03 12.84
N SER A 661 5.83 -14.14 14.16
CA SER A 661 4.77 -14.92 14.80
C SER A 661 4.29 -14.25 16.08
N PHE A 662 2.98 -14.05 16.24
CA PHE A 662 2.41 -13.36 17.40
C PHE A 662 0.93 -13.68 17.60
N GLY A 663 0.46 -13.55 18.84
CA GLY A 663 -0.96 -13.55 19.18
C GLY A 663 -1.36 -12.25 19.87
N LEU A 664 -2.58 -11.77 19.63
CA LEU A 664 -3.09 -10.54 20.25
C LEU A 664 -4.57 -10.65 20.61
N THR A 665 -4.97 -9.86 21.59
CA THR A 665 -6.37 -9.58 21.91
C THR A 665 -6.51 -8.11 22.28
N LEU A 666 -7.45 -7.42 21.64
CA LEU A 666 -7.78 -6.02 21.89
C LEU A 666 -9.24 -5.90 22.29
N LEU A 667 -9.54 -5.12 23.33
CA LEU A 667 -10.89 -4.68 23.68
C LEU A 667 -10.98 -3.18 23.45
N ALA A 668 -11.82 -2.80 22.49
CA ALA A 668 -12.16 -1.42 22.20
C ALA A 668 -13.57 -1.11 22.74
N ALA A 669 -13.77 0.11 23.24
CA ALA A 669 -15.08 0.54 23.74
C ALA A 669 -15.27 2.05 23.55
N LYS A 670 -16.50 2.47 23.27
CA LYS A 670 -16.85 3.88 23.05
C LYS A 670 -18.25 4.20 23.56
N ARG A 671 -18.44 5.42 24.07
CA ARG A 671 -19.71 5.92 24.61
C ARG A 671 -19.99 7.32 24.10
N LEU A 672 -20.80 7.39 23.05
CA LEU A 672 -21.34 8.60 22.43
C LEU A 672 -22.87 8.68 22.59
N GLY A 673 -23.55 7.58 22.93
CA GLY A 673 -25.01 7.50 22.99
C GLY A 673 -25.66 7.23 21.63
N ASP A 674 -24.86 6.86 20.64
CA ASP A 674 -25.26 6.51 19.27
C ASP A 674 -24.50 5.22 18.90
N ASN A 675 -25.22 4.09 18.90
CA ASN A 675 -24.61 2.77 18.75
C ASN A 675 -23.98 2.56 17.38
N ASP A 676 -24.62 3.05 16.31
CA ASP A 676 -24.13 2.90 14.94
C ASP A 676 -22.83 3.69 14.75
N ARG A 677 -22.82 4.93 15.25
CA ARG A 677 -21.63 5.77 15.23
C ARG A 677 -20.51 5.22 16.12
N GLU A 678 -20.84 4.69 17.28
CA GLU A 678 -19.86 4.03 18.15
C GLU A 678 -19.24 2.81 17.46
N ALA A 679 -20.07 1.95 16.85
CA ALA A 679 -19.63 0.72 16.20
C ALA A 679 -18.67 1.00 15.03
N THR A 680 -19.08 1.84 14.08
CA THR A 680 -18.26 2.24 12.92
C THR A 680 -16.94 2.91 13.33
N LEU A 681 -16.96 3.79 14.34
CA LEU A 681 -15.74 4.40 14.86
C LEU A 681 -14.80 3.37 15.50
N LEU A 682 -15.35 2.38 16.22
CA LEU A 682 -14.56 1.32 16.84
C LEU A 682 -14.00 0.34 15.83
N ASP A 683 -14.74 0.01 14.77
CA ASP A 683 -14.31 -0.90 13.72
C ASP A 683 -13.10 -0.34 12.95
N ALA A 684 -13.23 0.88 12.44
CA ALA A 684 -12.12 1.61 11.82
C ALA A 684 -10.95 1.83 12.78
N ARG A 685 -11.22 2.04 14.08
CA ARG A 685 -10.17 2.20 15.09
C ARG A 685 -9.38 0.91 15.26
N LEU A 686 -10.04 -0.23 15.41
CA LEU A 686 -9.35 -1.51 15.55
C LEU A 686 -8.51 -1.83 14.31
N ALA A 687 -9.02 -1.59 13.11
CA ALA A 687 -8.24 -1.72 11.88
C ALA A 687 -6.96 -0.88 11.91
N ALA A 688 -7.05 0.38 12.37
CA ALA A 688 -5.90 1.27 12.49
C ALA A 688 -4.88 0.80 13.53
N GLU A 689 -5.33 0.37 14.71
CA GLU A 689 -4.45 -0.08 15.79
C GLU A 689 -3.79 -1.43 15.47
N VAL A 690 -4.49 -2.36 14.81
CA VAL A 690 -3.89 -3.61 14.29
C VAL A 690 -2.84 -3.31 13.22
N THR A 691 -3.10 -2.32 12.36
CA THR A 691 -2.11 -1.85 11.37
C THR A 691 -0.84 -1.32 12.04
N GLU A 692 -0.98 -0.52 13.10
CA GLU A 692 0.17 0.00 13.86
C GLU A 692 0.94 -1.11 14.59
N ILE A 693 0.25 -2.08 15.19
CA ILE A 693 0.89 -3.24 15.82
C ILE A 693 1.71 -4.01 14.79
N LEU A 694 1.14 -4.33 13.63
CA LEU A 694 1.85 -5.05 12.57
C LEU A 694 3.05 -4.25 12.03
N ARG A 695 2.91 -2.92 11.87
CA ARG A 695 4.01 -2.02 11.50
C ARG A 695 5.16 -2.11 12.51
N ARG A 696 4.86 -2.04 13.81
CA ARG A 696 5.88 -2.12 14.88
C ARG A 696 6.56 -3.48 14.94
N ILE A 697 5.83 -4.58 14.74
CA ILE A 697 6.40 -5.94 14.66
C ILE A 697 7.40 -6.05 13.51
N LEU A 698 7.08 -5.45 12.35
CA LEU A 698 7.95 -5.51 11.18
C LEU A 698 9.20 -4.62 11.29
N LEU A 699 9.15 -3.57 12.11
CA LEU A 699 10.25 -2.63 12.31
C LEU A 699 11.02 -2.86 13.61
N ASP A 700 10.56 -3.81 14.44
CA ASP A 700 11.04 -4.05 15.81
C ASP A 700 11.04 -2.73 16.64
N ASP A 701 9.99 -1.91 16.45
CA ASP A 701 9.86 -0.53 16.94
C ASP A 701 8.90 -0.45 18.15
N TRP A 702 9.42 -0.76 19.34
CA TRP A 702 8.68 -0.81 20.62
C TRP A 702 9.04 0.31 21.60
N ALA A 703 9.72 1.35 21.09
CA ALA A 703 10.03 2.57 21.84
C ALA A 703 8.80 3.47 22.00
#